data_AF-A0A957YUF9-F1
#
_entry.id   AF-A0A957YUF9-F1
#
_cell.length_a   1.000
_cell.length_b   1.000
_cell.length_c   1.000
_cell.angle_alpha   90.00
_cell.angle_beta   90.00
_cell.angle_gamma   90.00
#
_symmetry.space_group_name_H-M   'P 1'
#
loop_
_entity.id
_entity.type
_entity.pdbx_description
1 polymer ?
#
loop_
_entity_poly.entity_id
_entity_poly.type
_entity_poly.pdbx_seq_one_letter_code
_entity_poly.pdbx_strand_id
1 'polypeptide(L)'
;MLKVPENMGTDNNWVALVEAYRIEANQHLKKKTQVELGQFMTPGLVASFMASLFEIHDPKVTLLDPGAGVGSLTAAFIAAQIPNNAVLREITIDAYELDSLLTGYLDRTLSHCDAVCTEANVKFHGQSIHQDFITRTSELLWNANSLFQEPIRKYTHCILNPPYRKLRSDSHYRQQLSQIDIEATNLYSAFVSLAIKLLASQGQLVAIVPRSFCNGVYFKPFRQLLLSNMSIKQIHVFTSRTETFKENDVLQENVILYAVKDTEQTSVKITASSDASLSDMTVREVKFRELVKPNDLDYFIHIAASDFDQMVIDRLSAFSNTLDEIGIEVSTGPVVDFRLKEDLRENPDVGTVPLIYPSHFCDNQVQWPMSNSKKPNAIYESTNSRRWLMPNGWYVLTRRLSSTEERRRIVAAIYDPRRVPYEKIGFENHVNVFHINKAPLSDEVAKGLAIFLNSTLVDLYFRQFSGHTQVNATDLRMLHYPSVECLARLGKQINGVFPAQDEIDELIDQEIEQLESAYKQSRDPMTIQQKIQEAFSVLDELGMPRGQRNERSALTLLALLGLTPDLAWQQASAPLMGITPIMDFIKLHYARTYAPNTRETFRRQTMHQFVDAGIVLPNPDEPDRAINSPKWVYQIESHALELLRSFGSSNWKSNLEIYLATRRTLAEEYARKREMLKIPLVFGEKQELYLTPGTHSQLIQAIIEEFGPRFVPGAEVLYIGDTGAKMGYFDASVFQELELEFDSHGKFPDVVLYFRKENWLLLIEAVTSHGPVNAKRHAELANLFNKATAGLVYVTAFPDRQTMGKYLSEISWETEVWVAETPTHLIHFDGEQFLGPYE
;
A
#
# COMPACT_ATOMS: atom_id res chain seq x y z
N MET A 1 -33.47 -1.58 -15.71
CA MET A 1 -33.06 -1.10 -17.05
C MET A 1 -32.87 0.40 -16.99
N LEU A 2 -31.66 0.86 -16.67
CA LEU A 2 -31.27 2.26 -16.83
C LEU A 2 -30.53 2.36 -18.18
N LYS A 3 -30.91 3.35 -19.00
CA LYS A 3 -30.34 3.57 -20.34
C LYS A 3 -28.87 3.94 -20.23
N VAL A 4 -28.01 3.16 -20.90
CA VAL A 4 -26.62 3.54 -21.19
C VAL A 4 -26.67 4.65 -22.25
N PRO A 5 -25.97 5.79 -22.08
CA PRO A 5 -25.89 6.81 -23.11
C PRO A 5 -25.01 6.30 -24.26
N GLU A 6 -25.58 6.25 -25.47
CA GLU A 6 -24.83 6.05 -26.71
C GLU A 6 -23.99 7.31 -26.99
N ASN A 7 -22.69 7.10 -27.30
CA ASN A 7 -21.63 8.08 -27.61
C ASN A 7 -20.75 8.55 -26.44
N MET A 8 -19.67 7.81 -26.17
CA MET A 8 -18.47 8.32 -25.48
C MET A 8 -17.21 7.75 -26.14
N GLY A 9 -16.31 8.62 -26.59
CA GLY A 9 -15.07 8.28 -27.28
C GLY A 9 -13.99 7.63 -26.39
N THR A 10 -13.13 6.88 -27.07
CA THR A 10 -12.01 6.03 -26.63
C THR A 10 -10.83 6.94 -26.20
N ASP A 11 -10.36 6.91 -24.95
CA ASP A 11 -9.08 6.22 -24.64
C ASP A 11 -8.75 6.05 -23.13
N ASN A 12 -9.70 6.27 -22.20
CA ASN A 12 -9.49 5.88 -20.78
C ASN A 12 -10.77 5.52 -20.02
N ASN A 13 -11.92 5.57 -20.70
CA ASN A 13 -13.23 5.47 -20.05
C ASN A 13 -13.73 4.01 -19.90
N TRP A 14 -13.18 3.08 -20.70
CA TRP A 14 -13.69 1.71 -20.76
C TRP A 14 -13.23 0.85 -19.55
N VAL A 15 -12.05 1.09 -18.98
CA VAL A 15 -11.62 0.41 -17.74
C VAL A 15 -12.47 0.86 -16.55
N ALA A 16 -12.87 2.14 -16.51
CA ALA A 16 -13.81 2.66 -15.52
C ALA A 16 -15.20 2.02 -15.66
N LEU A 17 -15.61 1.67 -16.87
CA LEU A 17 -16.84 0.90 -17.11
C LEU A 17 -16.74 -0.53 -16.54
N VAL A 18 -15.60 -1.20 -16.69
CA VAL A 18 -15.38 -2.53 -16.09
C VAL A 18 -15.34 -2.44 -14.56
N GLU A 19 -14.79 -1.36 -14.00
CA GLU A 19 -14.87 -1.07 -12.57
C GLU A 19 -16.33 -0.86 -12.11
N ALA A 20 -17.16 -0.19 -12.92
CA ALA A 20 -18.59 -0.09 -12.64
C ALA A 20 -19.29 -1.46 -12.68
N TYR A 21 -18.93 -2.35 -13.61
CA TYR A 21 -19.43 -3.74 -13.62
C TYR A 21 -19.04 -4.49 -12.34
N ARG A 22 -17.81 -4.31 -11.85
CA ARG A 22 -17.35 -4.90 -10.58
C ARG A 22 -18.20 -4.41 -9.40
N ILE A 23 -18.43 -3.10 -9.31
CA ILE A 23 -19.24 -2.49 -8.25
C ILE A 23 -20.68 -2.98 -8.31
N GLU A 24 -21.29 -3.01 -9.50
CA GLU A 24 -22.65 -3.48 -9.72
C GLU A 24 -22.80 -4.97 -9.38
N ALA A 25 -21.90 -5.82 -9.88
CA ALA A 25 -21.93 -7.26 -9.61
C ALA A 25 -21.78 -7.55 -8.11
N ASN A 26 -20.93 -6.81 -7.40
CA ASN A 26 -20.77 -6.92 -5.95
C ASN A 26 -22.07 -6.63 -5.17
N GLN A 27 -22.94 -5.75 -5.67
CA GLN A 27 -24.23 -5.46 -5.04
C GLN A 27 -25.24 -6.60 -5.21
N HIS A 28 -25.14 -7.35 -6.32
CA HIS A 28 -26.06 -8.43 -6.66
C HIS A 28 -25.62 -9.80 -6.11
N LEU A 29 -24.33 -9.96 -5.80
CA LEU A 29 -23.79 -11.16 -5.16
C LEU A 29 -24.24 -11.28 -3.70
N LYS A 30 -24.70 -12.46 -3.31
CA LYS A 30 -25.03 -12.75 -1.91
C LYS A 30 -23.73 -12.90 -1.12
N LYS A 31 -23.53 -12.09 -0.07
CA LYS A 31 -22.35 -12.16 0.83
C LYS A 31 -22.04 -13.58 1.32
N LYS A 32 -23.07 -14.38 1.63
CA LYS A 32 -22.89 -15.78 2.05
C LYS A 32 -22.25 -16.64 0.95
N THR A 33 -22.66 -16.45 -0.31
CA THR A 33 -22.14 -17.17 -1.47
C THR A 33 -20.72 -16.73 -1.83
N GLN A 34 -20.39 -15.43 -1.69
CA GLN A 34 -19.01 -14.93 -1.88
C GLN A 34 -18.03 -15.56 -0.89
N VAL A 35 -18.41 -15.66 0.39
CA VAL A 35 -17.59 -16.33 1.42
C VAL A 35 -17.52 -17.84 1.18
N GLU A 36 -18.62 -18.47 0.74
CA GLU A 36 -18.64 -19.90 0.39
C GLU A 36 -17.75 -20.22 -0.83
N LEU A 37 -17.72 -19.38 -1.85
CA LEU A 37 -16.88 -19.57 -3.04
C LEU A 37 -15.46 -19.01 -2.87
N GLY A 38 -15.21 -18.20 -1.84
CA GLY A 38 -13.94 -17.49 -1.64
C GLY A 38 -13.67 -16.45 -2.74
N GLN A 39 -14.73 -15.90 -3.33
CA GLN A 39 -14.70 -15.07 -4.55
C GLN A 39 -14.58 -13.58 -4.19
N PHE A 40 -13.42 -13.00 -4.45
CA PHE A 40 -13.14 -11.59 -4.20
C PHE A 40 -12.56 -10.95 -5.45
N MET A 41 -13.23 -9.93 -5.98
CA MET A 41 -12.76 -9.23 -7.20
C MET A 41 -11.65 -8.24 -6.91
N THR A 42 -10.73 -8.06 -7.86
CA THR A 42 -9.58 -7.17 -7.75
C THR A 42 -9.98 -5.70 -8.04
N PRO A 43 -9.66 -4.74 -7.17
CA PRO A 43 -9.87 -3.32 -7.46
C PRO A 43 -9.08 -2.85 -8.68
N GLY A 44 -9.61 -1.90 -9.44
CA GLY A 44 -9.00 -1.41 -10.69
C GLY A 44 -7.53 -1.01 -10.57
N LEU A 45 -7.11 -0.26 -9.53
CA LEU A 45 -5.71 0.14 -9.35
C LEU A 45 -4.77 -1.06 -9.16
N VAL A 46 -5.20 -2.06 -8.40
CA VAL A 46 -4.42 -3.30 -8.18
C VAL A 46 -4.36 -4.11 -9.46
N ALA A 47 -5.48 -4.21 -10.20
CA ALA A 47 -5.53 -4.90 -11.49
C ALA A 47 -4.58 -4.26 -12.52
N SER A 48 -4.59 -2.93 -12.64
CA SER A 48 -3.68 -2.17 -13.51
C SER A 48 -2.22 -2.38 -13.11
N PHE A 49 -1.91 -2.38 -11.82
CA PHE A 49 -0.56 -2.67 -11.34
C PHE A 49 -0.12 -4.09 -11.70
N MET A 50 -0.95 -5.11 -11.43
CA MET A 50 -0.67 -6.50 -11.83
C MET A 50 -0.41 -6.61 -13.34
N ALA A 51 -1.27 -6.02 -14.16
CA ALA A 51 -1.14 -6.01 -15.61
C ALA A 51 0.16 -5.32 -16.09
N SER A 52 0.59 -4.26 -15.40
CA SER A 52 1.83 -3.52 -15.73
C SER A 52 3.12 -4.31 -15.49
N LEU A 53 3.07 -5.44 -14.78
CA LEU A 53 4.25 -6.27 -14.51
C LEU A 53 4.66 -7.15 -15.68
N PHE A 54 3.76 -7.39 -16.64
CA PHE A 54 4.07 -8.21 -17.80
C PHE A 54 5.01 -7.49 -18.78
N GLU A 55 5.91 -8.26 -19.38
CA GLU A 55 6.80 -7.81 -20.45
C GLU A 55 6.40 -8.46 -21.77
N ILE A 56 6.10 -7.66 -22.80
CA ILE A 56 5.70 -8.20 -24.11
C ILE A 56 6.89 -8.16 -25.07
N HIS A 57 7.43 -9.34 -25.35
CA HIS A 57 8.52 -9.50 -26.31
C HIS A 57 8.05 -10.08 -27.66
N ASP A 58 6.93 -10.81 -27.65
CA ASP A 58 6.38 -11.48 -28.83
C ASP A 58 5.19 -10.72 -29.43
N PRO A 59 5.01 -10.77 -30.76
CA PRO A 59 3.86 -10.16 -31.43
C PRO A 59 2.53 -10.87 -31.14
N LYS A 60 2.59 -12.07 -30.54
CA LYS A 60 1.41 -12.89 -30.23
C LYS A 60 1.35 -13.19 -28.74
N VAL A 61 0.23 -12.83 -28.12
CA VAL A 61 -0.07 -13.13 -26.73
C VAL A 61 -1.20 -14.14 -26.67
N THR A 62 -1.02 -15.19 -25.88
CA THR A 62 -2.10 -16.07 -25.41
C THR A 62 -2.17 -15.95 -23.89
N LEU A 63 -3.23 -15.31 -23.39
CA LEU A 63 -3.50 -15.00 -21.99
C LEU A 63 -4.49 -16.01 -21.39
N LEU A 64 -4.21 -16.45 -20.17
CA LEU A 64 -5.12 -17.22 -19.33
C LEU A 64 -5.58 -16.40 -18.13
N ASP A 65 -6.90 -16.29 -17.93
CA ASP A 65 -7.53 -15.72 -16.73
C ASP A 65 -8.44 -16.79 -16.06
N PRO A 66 -7.89 -17.64 -15.16
CA PRO A 66 -8.57 -18.81 -14.59
C PRO A 66 -9.77 -18.54 -13.67
N GLY A 67 -9.99 -17.30 -13.27
CA GLY A 67 -11.01 -16.90 -12.30
C GLY A 67 -11.41 -15.46 -12.56
N ALA A 68 -11.94 -15.23 -13.75
CA ALA A 68 -11.99 -13.91 -14.36
C ALA A 68 -12.99 -12.96 -13.68
N GLY A 69 -14.01 -13.47 -12.97
CA GLY A 69 -15.06 -12.65 -12.41
C GLY A 69 -15.77 -11.84 -13.49
N VAL A 70 -15.83 -10.52 -13.32
CA VAL A 70 -16.34 -9.59 -14.36
C VAL A 70 -15.32 -9.27 -15.46
N GLY A 71 -14.11 -9.82 -15.39
CA GLY A 71 -13.02 -9.58 -16.35
C GLY A 71 -12.10 -8.40 -16.00
N SER A 72 -12.04 -7.95 -14.74
CA SER A 72 -11.22 -6.78 -14.35
C SER A 72 -9.72 -6.95 -14.66
N LEU A 73 -9.16 -8.14 -14.44
CA LEU A 73 -7.75 -8.44 -14.73
C LEU A 73 -7.49 -8.52 -16.24
N THR A 74 -8.38 -9.20 -16.97
CA THR A 74 -8.39 -9.23 -18.43
C THR A 74 -8.43 -7.82 -19.04
N ALA A 75 -9.34 -6.97 -18.57
CA ALA A 75 -9.44 -5.59 -19.01
C ALA A 75 -8.18 -4.78 -18.70
N ALA A 76 -7.66 -4.87 -17.48
CA ALA A 76 -6.43 -4.20 -17.09
C ALA A 76 -5.23 -4.63 -17.94
N PHE A 77 -5.14 -5.91 -18.31
CA PHE A 77 -4.12 -6.41 -19.23
C PHE A 77 -4.19 -5.70 -20.58
N ILE A 78 -5.35 -5.68 -21.23
CA ILE A 78 -5.52 -5.00 -22.53
C ILE A 78 -5.17 -3.51 -22.42
N ALA A 79 -5.69 -2.82 -21.39
CA ALA A 79 -5.44 -1.41 -21.16
C ALA A 79 -3.96 -1.07 -20.92
N ALA A 80 -3.23 -1.95 -20.23
CA ALA A 80 -1.81 -1.78 -19.99
C ALA A 80 -0.97 -2.10 -21.23
N GLN A 81 -1.34 -3.12 -22.00
CA GLN A 81 -0.46 -3.66 -23.04
C GLN A 81 -0.66 -3.01 -24.41
N ILE A 82 -1.88 -2.62 -24.79
CA ILE A 82 -2.16 -2.04 -26.12
C ILE A 82 -1.40 -0.72 -26.35
N PRO A 83 -1.45 0.28 -25.45
CA PRO A 83 -0.79 1.57 -25.71
C PRO A 83 0.73 1.51 -25.64
N ASN A 84 1.28 0.54 -24.90
CA ASN A 84 2.70 0.49 -24.54
C ASN A 84 3.52 -0.48 -25.42
N ASN A 85 2.90 -1.31 -26.25
CA ASN A 85 3.60 -2.36 -27.00
C ASN A 85 3.27 -2.36 -28.50
N ALA A 86 4.01 -1.57 -29.26
CA ALA A 86 3.88 -1.49 -30.72
C ALA A 86 4.21 -2.81 -31.47
N VAL A 87 4.81 -3.79 -30.79
CA VAL A 87 5.11 -5.13 -31.35
C VAL A 87 3.86 -6.02 -31.44
N LEU A 88 2.83 -5.75 -30.64
CA LEU A 88 1.67 -6.62 -30.50
C LEU A 88 0.84 -6.65 -31.78
N ARG A 89 0.44 -7.86 -32.21
CA ARG A 89 -0.33 -8.10 -33.44
C ARG A 89 -1.53 -9.01 -33.21
N GLU A 90 -1.45 -9.92 -32.24
CA GLU A 90 -2.52 -10.86 -31.94
C GLU A 90 -2.61 -11.12 -30.44
N ILE A 91 -3.82 -11.08 -29.88
CA ILE A 91 -4.13 -11.45 -28.51
C ILE A 91 -5.23 -12.50 -28.52
N THR A 92 -4.96 -13.64 -27.89
CA THR A 92 -5.96 -14.67 -27.58
C THR A 92 -6.15 -14.74 -26.06
N ILE A 93 -7.38 -14.81 -25.58
CA ILE A 93 -7.71 -14.84 -24.16
C ILE A 93 -8.68 -15.99 -23.87
N ASP A 94 -8.31 -16.84 -22.92
CA ASP A 94 -9.24 -17.79 -22.30
C ASP A 94 -9.53 -17.34 -20.87
N ALA A 95 -10.78 -16.94 -20.61
CA ALA A 95 -11.24 -16.45 -19.32
C ALA A 95 -12.26 -17.42 -18.70
N TYR A 96 -11.91 -18.05 -17.58
CA TYR A 96 -12.77 -19.00 -16.87
C TYR A 96 -13.58 -18.29 -15.79
N GLU A 97 -14.89 -18.55 -15.77
CA GLU A 97 -15.79 -18.11 -14.70
C GLU A 97 -16.95 -19.10 -14.56
N LEU A 98 -17.25 -19.50 -13.31
CA LEU A 98 -18.27 -20.51 -13.02
C LEU A 98 -19.62 -19.89 -12.68
N ASP A 99 -19.63 -18.69 -12.08
CA ASP A 99 -20.85 -18.00 -11.67
C ASP A 99 -21.56 -17.36 -12.87
N SER A 100 -22.75 -17.87 -13.18
CA SER A 100 -23.60 -17.38 -14.27
C SER A 100 -23.96 -15.89 -14.20
N LEU A 101 -23.94 -15.28 -13.01
CA LEU A 101 -24.13 -13.83 -12.87
C LEU A 101 -22.93 -13.07 -13.43
N LEU A 102 -21.72 -13.55 -13.13
CA LEU A 102 -20.47 -12.89 -13.52
C LEU A 102 -20.11 -13.13 -14.99
N THR A 103 -20.43 -14.31 -15.54
CA THR A 103 -20.20 -14.59 -16.96
C THR A 103 -20.88 -13.57 -17.88
N GLY A 104 -22.08 -13.11 -17.53
CA GLY A 104 -22.77 -12.05 -18.29
C GLY A 104 -22.10 -10.67 -18.26
N TYR A 105 -21.31 -10.36 -17.23
CA TYR A 105 -20.45 -9.17 -17.21
C TYR A 105 -19.13 -9.44 -17.94
N LEU A 106 -18.55 -10.62 -17.76
CA LEU A 106 -17.33 -11.05 -18.44
C LEU A 106 -17.46 -11.00 -19.97
N ASP A 107 -18.57 -11.48 -20.52
CA ASP A 107 -18.83 -11.43 -21.97
C ASP A 107 -18.86 -9.99 -22.51
N ARG A 108 -19.44 -9.07 -21.74
CA ARG A 108 -19.44 -7.63 -22.06
C ARG A 108 -18.03 -7.05 -22.00
N THR A 109 -17.25 -7.41 -20.97
CA THR A 109 -15.85 -6.99 -20.85
C THR A 109 -15.00 -7.51 -22.01
N LEU A 110 -15.15 -8.76 -22.43
CA LEU A 110 -14.44 -9.32 -23.59
C LEU A 110 -14.84 -8.62 -24.89
N SER A 111 -16.11 -8.22 -25.03
CA SER A 111 -16.57 -7.44 -26.19
C SER A 111 -15.92 -6.05 -26.25
N HIS A 112 -15.74 -5.39 -25.10
CA HIS A 112 -15.00 -4.12 -25.03
C HIS A 112 -13.51 -4.31 -25.33
N CYS A 113 -12.91 -5.40 -24.84
CA CYS A 113 -11.52 -5.74 -25.18
C CYS A 113 -11.34 -5.94 -26.69
N ASP A 114 -12.29 -6.60 -27.36
CA ASP A 114 -12.28 -6.78 -28.81
C ASP A 114 -12.34 -5.45 -29.56
N ALA A 115 -13.23 -4.54 -29.14
CA ALA A 115 -13.35 -3.21 -29.73
C ALA A 115 -12.05 -2.41 -29.63
N VAL A 116 -11.43 -2.37 -28.43
CA VAL A 116 -10.17 -1.67 -28.18
C VAL A 116 -9.01 -2.28 -28.98
N CYS A 117 -8.93 -3.61 -29.06
CA CYS A 117 -7.91 -4.28 -29.86
C CYS A 117 -8.09 -4.00 -31.37
N THR A 118 -9.34 -4.02 -31.84
CA THR A 118 -9.68 -3.74 -33.24
C THR A 118 -9.30 -2.32 -33.64
N GLU A 119 -9.59 -1.32 -32.80
CA GLU A 119 -9.20 0.08 -33.01
C GLU A 119 -7.67 0.22 -33.07
N ALA A 120 -6.93 -0.54 -32.27
CA ALA A 120 -5.48 -0.59 -32.26
C ALA A 120 -4.86 -1.47 -33.37
N ASN A 121 -5.64 -2.02 -34.30
CA ASN A 121 -5.21 -2.96 -35.34
C ASN A 121 -4.52 -4.23 -34.78
N VAL A 122 -4.96 -4.70 -33.61
CA VAL A 122 -4.51 -5.94 -32.97
C VAL A 122 -5.62 -6.98 -33.12
N LYS A 123 -5.29 -8.13 -33.69
CA LYS A 123 -6.25 -9.23 -33.87
C LYS A 123 -6.62 -9.83 -32.52
N PHE A 124 -7.91 -9.88 -32.20
CA PHE A 124 -8.40 -10.37 -30.91
C PHE A 124 -9.22 -11.65 -31.02
N HIS A 125 -9.01 -12.55 -30.07
CA HIS A 125 -9.75 -13.80 -29.90
C HIS A 125 -10.01 -14.04 -28.40
N GLY A 126 -11.11 -13.51 -27.87
CA GLY A 126 -11.52 -13.74 -26.48
C GLY A 126 -12.59 -14.82 -26.35
N GLN A 127 -12.42 -15.74 -25.41
CA GLN A 127 -13.42 -16.75 -25.05
C GLN A 127 -13.69 -16.74 -23.54
N SER A 128 -14.97 -16.63 -23.17
CA SER A 128 -15.43 -16.97 -21.82
C SER A 128 -15.73 -18.46 -21.72
N ILE A 129 -15.19 -19.12 -20.70
CA ILE A 129 -15.31 -20.56 -20.48
C ILE A 129 -16.08 -20.80 -19.19
N HIS A 130 -17.33 -21.24 -19.33
CA HIS A 130 -18.27 -21.38 -18.21
C HIS A 130 -18.17 -22.78 -17.58
N GLN A 131 -16.97 -23.16 -17.14
CA GLN A 131 -16.65 -24.46 -16.57
C GLN A 131 -15.77 -24.34 -15.32
N ASP A 132 -15.82 -25.34 -14.44
CA ASP A 132 -14.95 -25.42 -13.28
C ASP A 132 -13.48 -25.60 -13.72
N PHE A 133 -12.65 -24.59 -13.45
CA PHE A 133 -11.26 -24.57 -13.90
C PHE A 133 -10.43 -25.74 -13.36
N ILE A 134 -10.61 -26.14 -12.08
CA ILE A 134 -9.85 -27.24 -11.49
C ILE A 134 -10.20 -28.55 -12.18
N THR A 135 -11.50 -28.85 -12.29
CA THR A 135 -12.01 -30.09 -12.86
C THR A 135 -11.60 -30.20 -14.32
N ARG A 136 -11.91 -29.17 -15.12
CA ARG A 136 -11.63 -29.16 -16.56
C ARG A 136 -10.14 -29.26 -16.84
N THR A 137 -9.31 -28.50 -16.14
CA THR A 137 -7.87 -28.49 -16.37
C THR A 137 -7.22 -29.79 -15.91
N SER A 138 -7.69 -30.38 -14.80
CA SER A 138 -7.16 -31.65 -14.32
C SER A 138 -7.46 -32.78 -15.31
N GLU A 139 -8.66 -32.82 -15.87
CA GLU A 139 -9.04 -33.77 -16.94
C GLU A 139 -8.17 -33.58 -18.19
N LEU A 140 -7.96 -32.33 -18.64
CA LEU A 140 -7.11 -32.03 -19.79
C LEU A 140 -5.67 -32.51 -19.57
N LEU A 141 -5.08 -32.20 -18.42
CA LEU A 141 -3.71 -32.60 -18.07
C LEU A 141 -3.57 -34.12 -17.90
N TRP A 142 -4.57 -34.78 -17.32
CA TRP A 142 -4.61 -36.23 -17.21
C TRP A 142 -4.65 -36.90 -18.58
N ASN A 143 -5.52 -36.43 -19.47
CA ASN A 143 -5.67 -36.99 -20.82
C ASN A 143 -4.41 -36.77 -21.68
N ALA A 144 -3.71 -35.65 -21.54
CA ALA A 144 -2.45 -35.42 -22.26
C ALA A 144 -1.29 -36.31 -21.78
N ASN A 145 -1.35 -36.80 -20.53
CA ASN A 145 -0.43 -37.80 -20.02
C ASN A 145 -0.81 -39.24 -20.44
N SER A 146 -1.93 -39.41 -21.15
CA SER A 146 -2.38 -40.71 -21.64
C SER A 146 -1.73 -41.09 -22.99
N LEU A 147 -1.86 -42.37 -23.38
CA LEU A 147 -1.40 -42.89 -24.68
C LEU A 147 -2.00 -42.18 -25.90
N PHE A 148 -3.10 -41.44 -25.72
CA PHE A 148 -3.75 -40.63 -26.75
C PHE A 148 -3.47 -39.15 -26.45
N GLN A 149 -2.29 -38.66 -26.87
CA GLN A 149 -1.88 -37.28 -26.64
C GLN A 149 -2.78 -36.31 -27.41
N GLU A 150 -3.72 -35.68 -26.72
CA GLU A 150 -4.39 -34.48 -27.24
C GLU A 150 -3.49 -33.25 -26.97
N PRO A 151 -3.23 -32.40 -27.98
CA PRO A 151 -2.41 -31.20 -27.78
C PRO A 151 -3.15 -30.23 -26.86
N ILE A 152 -2.55 -29.93 -25.70
CA ILE A 152 -3.04 -28.89 -24.79
C ILE A 152 -2.52 -27.53 -25.24
N ARG A 153 -3.41 -26.54 -25.34
CA ARG A 153 -3.03 -25.13 -25.53
C ARG A 153 -2.11 -24.68 -24.40
N LYS A 154 -0.94 -24.16 -24.75
CA LYS A 154 -0.03 -23.50 -23.81
C LYS A 154 -0.24 -21.99 -23.84
N TYR A 155 -0.04 -21.35 -22.69
CA TYR A 155 -0.24 -19.92 -22.53
C TYR A 155 1.09 -19.20 -22.35
N THR A 156 1.22 -18.04 -23.01
CA THR A 156 2.37 -17.15 -22.86
C THR A 156 2.27 -16.30 -21.60
N HIS A 157 1.05 -16.00 -21.16
CA HIS A 157 0.77 -15.10 -20.05
C HIS A 157 -0.39 -15.69 -19.23
N CYS A 158 -0.33 -15.54 -17.91
CA CYS A 158 -1.43 -15.87 -17.01
C CYS A 158 -1.56 -14.81 -15.92
N ILE A 159 -2.75 -14.23 -15.80
CA ILE A 159 -3.09 -13.26 -14.76
C ILE A 159 -4.22 -13.81 -13.91
N LEU A 160 -4.12 -13.78 -12.58
CA LEU A 160 -5.17 -14.35 -11.74
C LEU A 160 -5.26 -13.76 -10.32
N ASN A 161 -6.50 -13.66 -9.85
CA ASN A 161 -6.88 -13.52 -8.44
C ASN A 161 -7.75 -14.73 -8.08
N PRO A 162 -7.14 -15.85 -7.67
CA PRO A 162 -7.84 -17.11 -7.47
C PRO A 162 -8.69 -17.09 -6.18
N PRO A 163 -9.68 -17.99 -6.04
CA PRO A 163 -10.51 -18.05 -4.84
C PRO A 163 -9.75 -18.53 -3.58
N TYR A 164 -10.07 -17.95 -2.42
CA TYR A 164 -9.37 -18.22 -1.16
C TYR A 164 -10.19 -19.13 -0.24
N ARG A 165 -9.97 -20.46 -0.32
CA ARG A 165 -10.66 -21.43 0.53
C ARG A 165 -9.83 -22.68 0.77
N LYS A 166 -9.81 -23.15 2.02
CA LYS A 166 -9.16 -24.41 2.40
C LYS A 166 -9.86 -25.60 1.73
N LEU A 167 -9.07 -26.45 1.08
CA LEU A 167 -9.53 -27.71 0.51
C LEU A 167 -9.68 -28.75 1.62
N ARG A 168 -10.79 -29.47 1.62
CA ARG A 168 -10.97 -30.64 2.50
C ARG A 168 -10.11 -31.80 1.98
N SER A 169 -9.53 -32.57 2.90
CA SER A 169 -8.68 -33.71 2.56
C SER A 169 -9.41 -34.82 1.80
N ASP A 170 -10.73 -34.92 1.95
CA ASP A 170 -11.62 -35.90 1.31
C ASP A 170 -12.31 -35.37 0.04
N SER A 171 -11.93 -34.19 -0.46
CA SER A 171 -12.60 -33.56 -1.60
C SER A 171 -12.25 -34.20 -2.95
N HIS A 172 -13.21 -34.17 -3.89
CA HIS A 172 -12.99 -34.60 -5.27
C HIS A 172 -11.84 -33.83 -5.94
N TYR A 173 -11.73 -32.51 -5.68
CA TYR A 173 -10.60 -31.71 -6.16
C TYR A 173 -9.25 -32.26 -5.71
N ARG A 174 -9.11 -32.71 -4.45
CA ARG A 174 -7.87 -33.31 -3.95
C ARG A 174 -7.49 -34.56 -4.74
N GLN A 175 -8.46 -35.41 -5.08
CA GLN A 175 -8.24 -36.63 -5.84
C GLN A 175 -7.84 -36.35 -7.29
N GLN A 176 -8.47 -35.37 -7.94
CA GLN A 176 -8.12 -35.00 -9.32
C GLN A 176 -6.75 -34.31 -9.41
N LEU A 177 -6.42 -33.46 -8.45
CA LEU A 177 -5.14 -32.76 -8.40
C LEU A 177 -3.97 -33.73 -8.13
N SER A 178 -4.15 -34.71 -7.24
CA SER A 178 -3.09 -35.68 -6.93
C SER A 178 -2.78 -36.59 -8.12
N GLN A 179 -3.76 -36.89 -8.97
CA GLN A 179 -3.58 -37.65 -10.22
C GLN A 179 -2.65 -36.95 -11.22
N ILE A 180 -2.44 -35.64 -11.10
CA ILE A 180 -1.55 -34.85 -11.97
C ILE A 180 -0.37 -34.25 -11.19
N ASP A 181 0.01 -34.88 -10.07
CA ASP A 181 1.12 -34.50 -9.20
C ASP A 181 0.98 -33.09 -8.58
N ILE A 182 -0.24 -32.69 -8.22
CA ILE A 182 -0.51 -31.44 -7.48
C ILE A 182 -1.06 -31.76 -6.08
N GLU A 183 -0.29 -31.41 -5.05
CA GLU A 183 -0.73 -31.44 -3.65
C GLU A 183 -1.07 -30.02 -3.18
N ALA A 184 -2.38 -29.73 -3.08
CA ALA A 184 -2.89 -28.41 -2.68
C ALA A 184 -3.74 -28.49 -1.41
N THR A 185 -3.50 -27.56 -0.47
CA THR A 185 -4.32 -27.43 0.75
C THR A 185 -5.32 -26.28 0.68
N ASN A 186 -5.21 -25.42 -0.33
CA ASN A 186 -6.10 -24.29 -0.59
C ASN A 186 -6.39 -24.16 -2.09
N LEU A 187 -7.57 -23.64 -2.45
CA LEU A 187 -7.96 -23.39 -3.84
C LEU A 187 -6.95 -22.50 -4.57
N TYR A 188 -6.46 -21.42 -3.97
CA TYR A 188 -5.49 -20.56 -4.68
C TYR A 188 -4.23 -21.32 -5.08
N SER A 189 -3.71 -22.18 -4.20
CA SER A 189 -2.53 -22.99 -4.50
C SER A 189 -2.80 -24.00 -5.62
N ALA A 190 -4.03 -24.52 -5.72
CA ALA A 190 -4.44 -25.39 -6.81
C ALA A 190 -4.52 -24.63 -8.15
N PHE A 191 -5.19 -23.47 -8.16
CA PHE A 191 -5.33 -22.61 -9.35
C PHE A 191 -3.97 -22.20 -9.92
N VAL A 192 -3.07 -21.71 -9.07
CA VAL A 192 -1.71 -21.32 -9.50
C VAL A 192 -0.91 -22.53 -9.98
N SER A 193 -1.02 -23.69 -9.32
CA SER A 193 -0.33 -24.92 -9.75
C SER A 193 -0.76 -25.38 -11.15
N LEU A 194 -2.07 -25.34 -11.42
CA LEU A 194 -2.63 -25.66 -12.74
C LEU A 194 -2.19 -24.65 -13.79
N ALA A 195 -2.22 -23.35 -13.47
CA ALA A 195 -1.72 -22.30 -14.36
C ALA A 195 -0.24 -22.51 -14.73
N ILE A 196 0.62 -22.84 -13.76
CA ILE A 196 2.03 -23.17 -13.99
C ILE A 196 2.17 -24.36 -14.97
N LYS A 197 1.35 -25.41 -14.84
CA LYS A 197 1.37 -26.55 -15.78
C LYS A 197 0.88 -26.18 -17.19
N LEU A 198 -0.04 -25.21 -17.31
CA LEU A 198 -0.56 -24.71 -18.58
C LEU A 198 0.34 -23.67 -19.27
N LEU A 199 1.24 -23.00 -18.55
CA LEU A 199 2.18 -22.05 -19.15
C LEU A 199 3.17 -22.73 -20.10
N ALA A 200 3.46 -22.05 -21.21
CA ALA A 200 4.56 -22.36 -22.11
C ALA A 200 5.91 -22.08 -21.42
N SER A 201 7.00 -22.61 -21.98
CA SER A 201 8.35 -22.16 -21.59
C SER A 201 8.49 -20.66 -21.85
N GLN A 202 9.18 -19.92 -20.98
CA GLN A 202 9.21 -18.45 -20.95
C GLN A 202 7.85 -17.77 -20.64
N GLY A 203 6.82 -18.56 -20.33
CA GLY A 203 5.50 -18.04 -19.98
C GLY A 203 5.52 -17.26 -18.67
N GLN A 204 4.78 -16.16 -18.63
CA GLN A 204 4.73 -15.22 -17.52
C GLN A 204 3.48 -15.44 -16.66
N LEU A 205 3.65 -15.37 -15.34
CA LEU A 205 2.59 -15.51 -14.34
C LEU A 205 2.54 -14.26 -13.48
N VAL A 206 1.37 -13.62 -13.39
CA VAL A 206 1.08 -12.59 -12.38
C VAL A 206 -0.11 -13.00 -11.54
N ALA A 207 0.11 -13.29 -10.26
CA ALA A 207 -0.92 -13.78 -9.36
C ALA A 207 -0.99 -12.94 -8.08
N ILE A 208 -2.19 -12.56 -7.64
CA ILE A 208 -2.40 -12.08 -6.26
C ILE A 208 -2.82 -13.26 -5.39
N VAL A 209 -2.08 -13.56 -4.34
CA VAL A 209 -2.31 -14.74 -3.48
C VAL A 209 -2.01 -14.44 -2.01
N PRO A 210 -2.59 -15.19 -1.05
CA PRO A 210 -2.32 -14.98 0.36
C PRO A 210 -0.86 -15.31 0.73
N ARG A 211 -0.18 -14.40 1.44
CA ARG A 211 1.21 -14.52 1.90
C ARG A 211 1.50 -15.82 2.66
N SER A 212 0.48 -16.43 3.27
CA SER A 212 0.56 -17.69 4.03
C SER A 212 1.30 -18.84 3.32
N PHE A 213 1.37 -18.87 1.98
CA PHE A 213 2.13 -19.92 1.29
C PHE A 213 3.64 -19.81 1.52
N CYS A 214 4.14 -18.61 1.82
CA CYS A 214 5.56 -18.35 1.99
C CYS A 214 6.16 -19.10 3.20
N ASN A 215 5.38 -19.28 4.27
CA ASN A 215 5.83 -19.85 5.54
C ASN A 215 4.94 -20.96 6.13
N GLY A 216 3.74 -21.20 5.59
CA GLY A 216 2.88 -22.27 6.10
C GLY A 216 3.45 -23.66 5.77
N VAL A 217 3.60 -24.50 6.79
CA VAL A 217 4.14 -25.88 6.66
C VAL A 217 3.38 -26.70 5.61
N TYR A 218 2.05 -26.56 5.56
CA TYR A 218 1.20 -27.26 4.60
C TYR A 218 1.37 -26.80 3.13
N PHE A 219 2.08 -25.70 2.87
CA PHE A 219 2.34 -25.18 1.52
C PHE A 219 3.70 -25.62 0.96
N LYS A 220 4.46 -26.46 1.66
CA LYS A 220 5.73 -27.01 1.16
C LYS A 220 5.63 -27.62 -0.25
N PRO A 221 4.65 -28.50 -0.57
CA PRO A 221 4.53 -29.04 -1.92
C PRO A 221 4.27 -27.97 -2.99
N PHE A 222 3.48 -26.95 -2.65
CA PHE A 222 3.21 -25.82 -3.54
C PHE A 222 4.47 -24.97 -3.79
N ARG A 223 5.27 -24.68 -2.75
CA ARG A 223 6.56 -23.98 -2.89
C ARG A 223 7.53 -24.77 -3.76
N GLN A 224 7.60 -26.09 -3.58
CA GLN A 224 8.44 -26.96 -4.42
C GLN A 224 8.02 -26.89 -5.89
N LEU A 225 6.72 -26.99 -6.19
CA LEU A 225 6.22 -26.86 -7.56
C LEU A 225 6.55 -25.48 -8.15
N LEU A 226 6.27 -24.41 -7.41
CA LEU A 226 6.53 -23.03 -7.85
C LEU A 226 8.01 -22.81 -8.15
N LEU A 227 8.89 -23.10 -7.19
CA LEU A 227 10.32 -22.79 -7.29
C LEU A 227 11.09 -23.72 -8.25
N SER A 228 10.55 -24.90 -8.57
CA SER A 228 11.15 -25.81 -9.57
C SER A 228 10.78 -25.48 -11.01
N ASN A 229 9.67 -24.76 -11.23
CA ASN A 229 9.16 -24.46 -12.57
C ASN A 229 9.29 -22.97 -12.94
N MET A 230 9.29 -22.08 -11.94
CA MET A 230 9.18 -20.64 -12.14
C MET A 230 10.36 -19.92 -11.50
N SER A 231 10.92 -18.94 -12.22
CA SER A 231 11.77 -17.93 -11.62
C SER A 231 10.92 -16.75 -11.14
N ILE A 232 10.99 -16.45 -9.85
CA ILE A 232 10.36 -15.27 -9.27
C ILE A 232 11.14 -14.03 -9.71
N LYS A 233 10.46 -13.05 -10.32
CA LYS A 233 11.05 -11.79 -10.77
C LYS A 233 10.66 -10.61 -9.89
N GLN A 234 9.40 -10.57 -9.43
CA GLN A 234 8.94 -9.53 -8.52
C GLN A 234 7.90 -10.05 -7.52
N ILE A 235 7.96 -9.54 -6.29
CA ILE A 235 6.92 -9.72 -5.27
C ILE A 235 6.47 -8.33 -4.76
N HIS A 236 5.17 -8.09 -4.73
CA HIS A 236 4.57 -6.92 -4.09
C HIS A 236 3.88 -7.32 -2.78
N VAL A 237 4.06 -6.54 -1.72
CA VAL A 237 3.49 -6.77 -0.39
C VAL A 237 2.63 -5.58 0.03
N PHE A 238 1.42 -5.85 0.52
CA PHE A 238 0.61 -4.84 1.19
C PHE A 238 0.88 -4.84 2.70
N THR A 239 1.26 -3.70 3.28
CA THR A 239 1.64 -3.60 4.71
C THR A 239 0.43 -3.34 5.62
N SER A 240 -0.67 -2.76 5.12
CA SER A 240 -1.94 -2.64 5.87
C SER A 240 -2.90 -3.78 5.54
N ARG A 241 -3.42 -4.45 6.58
CA ARG A 241 -4.39 -5.56 6.44
C ARG A 241 -5.83 -5.11 6.22
N THR A 242 -6.15 -3.86 6.53
CA THR A 242 -7.53 -3.36 6.57
C THR A 242 -7.95 -2.65 5.29
N GLU A 243 -7.02 -2.34 4.38
CA GLU A 243 -7.26 -1.37 3.31
C GLU A 243 -7.41 -1.99 1.90
N THR A 244 -6.71 -3.07 1.57
CA THR A 244 -6.62 -3.59 0.18
C THR A 244 -7.93 -4.17 -0.35
N PHE A 245 -8.79 -4.69 0.54
CA PHE A 245 -10.11 -5.23 0.21
C PHE A 245 -11.18 -4.77 1.22
N LYS A 246 -11.19 -3.47 1.57
CA LYS A 246 -12.16 -2.87 2.52
C LYS A 246 -13.60 -3.25 2.27
N GLU A 247 -13.98 -3.42 1.00
CA GLU A 247 -15.34 -3.76 0.59
C GLU A 247 -15.79 -5.17 1.02
N ASN A 248 -14.85 -6.06 1.34
CA ASN A 248 -15.10 -7.50 1.54
C ASN A 248 -14.92 -7.99 2.99
N ASP A 249 -14.53 -7.13 3.93
CA ASP A 249 -14.36 -7.45 5.36
C ASP A 249 -13.43 -8.67 5.62
N VAL A 250 -12.47 -8.90 4.70
CA VAL A 250 -11.54 -10.04 4.74
C VAL A 250 -10.13 -9.57 5.08
N LEU A 251 -9.71 -9.86 6.30
CA LEU A 251 -8.34 -9.67 6.80
C LEU A 251 -7.43 -10.77 6.25
N GLN A 252 -6.81 -10.54 5.08
CA GLN A 252 -5.76 -11.43 4.56
C GLN A 252 -4.59 -10.60 4.02
N GLU A 253 -3.38 -10.93 4.45
CA GLU A 253 -2.15 -10.42 3.85
C GLU A 253 -1.95 -11.08 2.50
N ASN A 254 -2.20 -10.34 1.42
CA ASN A 254 -1.98 -10.80 0.06
C ASN A 254 -0.64 -10.28 -0.47
N VAL A 255 -0.04 -11.03 -1.38
CA VAL A 255 1.12 -10.64 -2.16
C VAL A 255 0.82 -10.78 -3.64
N ILE A 256 1.38 -9.90 -4.46
CA ILE A 256 1.36 -10.07 -5.92
C ILE A 256 2.69 -10.69 -6.32
N LEU A 257 2.64 -11.81 -7.02
CA LEU A 257 3.78 -12.56 -7.50
C LEU A 257 3.86 -12.41 -9.02
N TYR A 258 5.00 -11.92 -9.52
CA TYR A 258 5.38 -12.01 -10.93
C TYR A 258 6.52 -13.01 -11.09
N ALA A 259 6.32 -14.04 -11.91
CA ALA A 259 7.27 -15.10 -12.15
C ALA A 259 7.27 -15.58 -13.61
N VAL A 260 8.40 -16.10 -14.09
CA VAL A 260 8.60 -16.53 -15.48
C VAL A 260 9.07 -17.97 -15.52
N LYS A 261 8.42 -18.78 -16.35
CA LYS A 261 8.63 -20.24 -16.44
C LYS A 261 9.94 -20.59 -17.16
N ASP A 262 10.64 -21.61 -16.64
CA ASP A 262 11.87 -22.17 -17.22
C ASP A 262 12.99 -21.14 -17.48
N THR A 263 13.09 -20.12 -16.63
CA THR A 263 14.17 -19.12 -16.69
C THR A 263 15.13 -19.26 -15.53
N GLU A 264 16.36 -18.77 -15.71
CA GLU A 264 17.33 -18.69 -14.63
C GLU A 264 16.83 -17.76 -13.52
N GLN A 265 16.99 -18.21 -12.28
CA GLN A 265 16.66 -17.42 -11.11
C GLN A 265 17.74 -16.40 -10.79
N THR A 266 17.35 -15.13 -10.86
CA THR A 266 18.22 -13.96 -10.65
C THR A 266 17.80 -13.20 -9.38
N SER A 267 18.19 -11.93 -9.26
CA SER A 267 17.60 -11.02 -8.27
C SER A 267 16.08 -10.91 -8.42
N VAL A 268 15.42 -10.64 -7.30
CA VAL A 268 13.98 -10.43 -7.20
C VAL A 268 13.74 -8.98 -6.78
N LYS A 269 12.84 -8.30 -7.49
CA LYS A 269 12.34 -6.99 -7.10
C LYS A 269 11.27 -7.12 -6.02
N ILE A 270 11.45 -6.48 -4.89
CA ILE A 270 10.46 -6.42 -3.82
C ILE A 270 9.86 -5.02 -3.83
N THR A 271 8.53 -4.95 -3.85
CA THR A 271 7.80 -3.69 -3.73
C THR A 271 6.82 -3.80 -2.58
N ALA A 272 6.56 -2.70 -1.86
CA ALA A 272 5.57 -2.72 -0.80
C ALA A 272 4.81 -1.41 -0.69
N SER A 273 3.52 -1.44 -0.40
CA SER A 273 2.71 -0.23 -0.12
C SER A 273 1.81 -0.47 1.08
N SER A 274 1.33 0.61 1.70
CA SER A 274 0.34 0.47 2.78
C SER A 274 -0.96 -0.14 2.29
N ASP A 275 -1.46 0.28 1.13
CA ASP A 275 -2.77 -0.11 0.64
C ASP A 275 -2.82 -0.27 -0.89
N ALA A 276 -4.03 -0.51 -1.38
CA ALA A 276 -4.36 -0.64 -2.80
C ALA A 276 -4.20 0.67 -3.61
N SER A 277 -3.95 1.82 -2.97
CA SER A 277 -3.64 3.07 -3.67
C SER A 277 -2.23 3.08 -4.26
N LEU A 278 -1.33 2.24 -3.72
CA LEU A 278 0.08 2.16 -4.12
C LEU A 278 0.83 3.51 -3.98
N SER A 279 0.28 4.45 -3.21
CA SER A 279 0.73 5.85 -3.16
C SER A 279 2.02 6.07 -2.37
N ASP A 280 2.38 5.15 -1.49
CA ASP A 280 3.59 5.15 -0.66
C ASP A 280 4.52 3.98 -1.01
N MET A 281 4.42 3.46 -2.23
CA MET A 281 5.15 2.28 -2.67
C MET A 281 6.67 2.41 -2.46
N THR A 282 7.27 1.43 -1.80
CA THR A 282 8.71 1.24 -1.67
C THR A 282 9.22 0.21 -2.68
N VAL A 283 10.51 0.28 -3.03
CA VAL A 283 11.13 -0.64 -4.00
C VAL A 283 12.52 -1.03 -3.50
N ARG A 284 12.82 -2.33 -3.60
CA ARG A 284 14.12 -2.93 -3.30
C ARG A 284 14.43 -4.06 -4.28
N GLU A 285 15.70 -4.35 -4.49
CA GLU A 285 16.15 -5.51 -5.25
C GLU A 285 17.05 -6.37 -4.36
N VAL A 286 16.82 -7.68 -4.36
CA VAL A 286 17.48 -8.65 -3.47
C VAL A 286 17.87 -9.90 -4.24
N LYS A 287 18.96 -10.56 -3.86
CA LYS A 287 19.35 -11.84 -4.48
C LYS A 287 18.36 -12.92 -4.07
N PHE A 288 18.00 -13.83 -4.98
CA PHE A 288 17.04 -14.90 -4.65
C PHE A 288 17.42 -15.75 -3.42
N ARG A 289 18.72 -16.00 -3.21
CA ARG A 289 19.24 -16.72 -2.02
C ARG A 289 18.93 -16.03 -0.68
N GLU A 290 18.56 -14.75 -0.71
CA GLU A 290 18.13 -14.00 0.48
C GLU A 290 16.64 -14.24 0.76
N LEU A 291 15.82 -14.48 -0.28
CA LEU A 291 14.42 -14.89 -0.13
C LEU A 291 14.30 -16.36 0.26
N VAL A 292 14.99 -17.25 -0.44
CA VAL A 292 14.94 -18.69 -0.21
C VAL A 292 16.34 -19.16 0.16
N LYS A 293 16.52 -19.59 1.41
CA LYS A 293 17.83 -20.03 1.90
C LYS A 293 18.19 -21.37 1.23
N PRO A 294 19.41 -21.54 0.66
CA PRO A 294 19.78 -22.74 -0.08
C PRO A 294 19.65 -24.07 0.70
N ASN A 295 19.77 -24.02 2.04
CA ASN A 295 19.72 -25.19 2.92
C ASN A 295 18.39 -25.34 3.66
N ASP A 296 17.38 -24.50 3.36
CA ASP A 296 16.07 -24.62 3.99
C ASP A 296 15.28 -25.78 3.36
N LEU A 297 15.11 -26.84 4.15
CA LEU A 297 14.39 -28.05 3.75
C LEU A 297 12.90 -27.82 3.46
N ASP A 298 12.33 -26.73 3.97
CA ASP A 298 10.94 -26.36 3.79
C ASP A 298 10.75 -25.29 2.71
N TYR A 299 11.82 -24.81 2.09
CA TYR A 299 11.80 -23.82 1.00
C TYR A 299 11.01 -22.55 1.36
N PHE A 300 11.09 -22.06 2.58
CA PHE A 300 10.37 -20.85 2.97
C PHE A 300 10.83 -19.65 2.15
N ILE A 301 9.90 -18.73 1.91
CA ILE A 301 10.14 -17.49 1.17
C ILE A 301 10.11 -16.33 2.17
N HIS A 302 11.29 -15.86 2.56
CA HIS A 302 11.47 -14.74 3.47
C HIS A 302 11.37 -13.42 2.69
N ILE A 303 10.24 -12.73 2.81
CA ILE A 303 10.02 -11.44 2.16
C ILE A 303 10.33 -10.31 3.15
N ALA A 304 11.54 -9.77 3.07
CA ALA A 304 11.92 -8.52 3.73
C ALA A 304 11.43 -7.34 2.87
N ALA A 305 10.39 -6.64 3.32
CA ALA A 305 9.74 -5.56 2.55
C ALA A 305 10.60 -4.29 2.48
N SER A 306 11.56 -4.13 3.39
CA SER A 306 12.49 -2.99 3.45
C SER A 306 13.93 -3.43 3.77
N ASP A 307 14.89 -2.53 3.57
CA ASP A 307 16.28 -2.75 4.01
C ASP A 307 16.36 -2.90 5.54
N PHE A 308 15.51 -2.20 6.28
CA PHE A 308 15.36 -2.37 7.71
C PHE A 308 14.86 -3.76 8.11
N ASP A 309 13.89 -4.31 7.37
CA ASP A 309 13.45 -5.68 7.64
C ASP A 309 14.60 -6.66 7.49
N GLN A 310 15.46 -6.44 6.48
CA GLN A 310 16.68 -7.22 6.32
C GLN A 310 17.64 -7.04 7.49
N MET A 311 17.85 -5.81 7.97
CA MET A 311 18.70 -5.54 9.13
C MET A 311 18.20 -6.28 10.38
N VAL A 312 16.89 -6.37 10.58
CA VAL A 312 16.29 -7.17 11.67
C VAL A 312 16.57 -8.66 11.49
N ILE A 313 16.41 -9.21 10.28
CA ILE A 313 16.74 -10.62 9.98
C ILE A 313 18.22 -10.90 10.24
N ASP A 314 19.09 -10.05 9.71
CA ASP A 314 20.54 -10.22 9.80
C ASP A 314 21.00 -10.11 11.26
N ARG A 315 20.48 -9.15 12.03
CA ARG A 315 20.83 -9.00 13.45
C ARG A 315 20.32 -10.15 14.31
N LEU A 316 19.12 -10.68 14.03
CA LEU A 316 18.63 -11.87 14.75
C LEU A 316 19.42 -13.13 14.36
N SER A 317 20.05 -13.18 13.18
CA SER A 317 20.80 -14.34 12.70
C SER A 317 22.06 -14.67 13.53
N ALA A 318 22.50 -13.76 14.40
CA ALA A 318 23.50 -14.02 15.44
C ALA A 318 23.07 -15.18 16.36
N PHE A 319 21.76 -15.40 16.52
CA PHE A 319 21.20 -16.59 17.11
C PHE A 319 20.83 -17.59 16.03
N SER A 320 21.34 -18.82 16.14
CA SER A 320 21.24 -19.84 15.08
C SER A 320 20.59 -21.15 15.52
N ASN A 321 20.34 -21.34 16.82
CA ASN A 321 19.83 -22.63 17.31
C ASN A 321 18.33 -22.75 17.07
N THR A 322 17.88 -23.94 16.71
CA THR A 322 16.47 -24.33 16.76
C THR A 322 16.06 -24.73 18.17
N LEU A 323 14.75 -24.79 18.43
CA LEU A 323 14.22 -25.31 19.70
C LEU A 323 14.68 -26.75 19.97
N ASP A 324 14.71 -27.59 18.94
CA ASP A 324 15.13 -28.99 19.04
C ASP A 324 16.62 -29.09 19.43
N GLU A 325 17.50 -28.22 18.89
CA GLU A 325 18.93 -28.19 19.21
C GLU A 325 19.20 -27.76 20.66
N ILE A 326 18.40 -26.85 21.23
CA ILE A 326 18.51 -26.46 22.65
C ILE A 326 17.71 -27.37 23.58
N GLY A 327 17.07 -28.42 23.05
CA GLY A 327 16.32 -29.42 23.81
C GLY A 327 15.00 -28.90 24.42
N ILE A 328 14.46 -27.79 23.90
CA ILE A 328 13.20 -27.20 24.36
C ILE A 328 12.13 -27.46 23.31
N GLU A 329 10.90 -27.71 23.74
CA GLU A 329 9.74 -27.81 22.86
C GLU A 329 8.72 -26.73 23.22
N VAL A 330 7.89 -26.36 22.25
CA VAL A 330 6.72 -25.51 22.47
C VAL A 330 5.45 -26.25 22.04
N SER A 331 4.40 -26.18 22.86
CA SER A 331 3.09 -26.75 22.54
C SER A 331 1.97 -25.78 22.89
N THR A 332 0.82 -25.92 22.24
CA THR A 332 -0.40 -25.24 22.67
C THR A 332 -0.89 -25.87 23.98
N GLY A 333 -1.40 -25.04 24.89
CA GLY A 333 -1.93 -25.46 26.17
C GLY A 333 -2.87 -26.67 26.02
N PRO A 334 -2.61 -27.78 26.72
CA PRO A 334 -3.31 -29.04 26.52
C PRO A 334 -4.77 -29.02 26.99
N VAL A 335 -5.14 -28.10 27.87
CA VAL A 335 -6.49 -28.01 28.42
C VAL A 335 -7.38 -27.22 27.46
N VAL A 336 -8.36 -27.90 26.88
CA VAL A 336 -9.42 -27.26 26.07
C VAL A 336 -10.67 -27.10 26.94
N ASP A 337 -10.87 -25.88 27.44
CA ASP A 337 -11.80 -25.61 28.55
C ASP A 337 -13.24 -26.06 28.27
N PHE A 338 -13.78 -25.78 27.10
CA PHE A 338 -15.14 -26.13 26.72
C PHE A 338 -15.39 -27.65 26.58
N ARG A 339 -14.33 -28.46 26.52
CA ARG A 339 -14.42 -29.94 26.54
C ARG A 339 -14.40 -30.51 27.96
N LEU A 340 -14.05 -29.70 28.96
CA LEU A 340 -13.88 -30.09 30.36
C LEU A 340 -14.72 -29.22 31.31
N LYS A 341 -15.87 -28.72 30.85
CA LYS A 341 -16.72 -27.76 31.59
C LYS A 341 -17.09 -28.20 33.00
N GLU A 342 -17.34 -29.50 33.19
CA GLU A 342 -17.71 -30.09 34.49
C GLU A 342 -16.58 -30.03 35.52
N ASP A 343 -15.33 -29.97 35.06
CA ASP A 343 -14.15 -29.89 35.92
C ASP A 343 -13.72 -28.45 36.21
N LEU A 344 -14.22 -27.45 35.46
CA LEU A 344 -13.83 -26.06 35.66
C LEU A 344 -14.33 -25.52 37.01
N ARG A 345 -13.51 -24.74 37.70
CA ARG A 345 -13.82 -24.09 38.98
C ARG A 345 -13.42 -22.63 38.93
N GLU A 346 -14.34 -21.76 39.33
CA GLU A 346 -14.10 -20.32 39.37
C GLU A 346 -12.95 -19.97 40.30
N ASN A 347 -12.90 -20.63 41.46
CA ASN A 347 -11.90 -20.43 42.49
C ASN A 347 -11.20 -21.76 42.85
N PRO A 348 -9.96 -21.71 43.39
CA PRO A 348 -9.29 -22.90 43.91
C PRO A 348 -10.09 -23.53 45.06
N ASP A 349 -10.20 -24.85 45.03
CA ASP A 349 -10.88 -25.66 46.05
C ASP A 349 -10.17 -27.02 46.23
N VAL A 350 -10.60 -27.83 47.21
CA VAL A 350 -10.06 -29.16 47.49
C VAL A 350 -10.15 -30.05 46.25
N GLY A 351 -9.03 -30.68 45.90
CA GLY A 351 -8.93 -31.57 44.73
C GLY A 351 -8.84 -30.85 43.38
N THR A 352 -8.67 -29.52 43.38
CA THR A 352 -8.43 -28.74 42.16
C THR A 352 -6.95 -28.45 41.96
N VAL A 353 -6.57 -28.21 40.72
CA VAL A 353 -5.27 -27.71 40.31
C VAL A 353 -5.45 -26.35 39.62
N PRO A 354 -4.41 -25.49 39.58
CA PRO A 354 -4.49 -24.21 38.91
C PRO A 354 -4.70 -24.40 37.41
N LEU A 355 -5.47 -23.50 36.80
CA LEU A 355 -5.67 -23.42 35.36
C LEU A 355 -5.26 -22.03 34.87
N ILE A 356 -4.25 -21.97 34.01
CA ILE A 356 -3.65 -20.71 33.57
C ILE A 356 -4.21 -20.28 32.22
N TYR A 357 -4.72 -19.05 32.19
CA TYR A 357 -5.22 -18.35 31.01
C TYR A 357 -4.31 -17.16 30.65
N PRO A 358 -4.40 -16.62 29.42
CA PRO A 358 -3.69 -15.39 29.04
C PRO A 358 -3.99 -14.17 29.93
N SER A 359 -5.18 -14.13 30.54
CA SER A 359 -5.59 -13.08 31.49
C SER A 359 -4.82 -13.09 32.80
N HIS A 360 -4.09 -14.17 33.10
CA HIS A 360 -3.21 -14.27 34.27
C HIS A 360 -1.82 -13.65 34.02
N PHE A 361 -1.55 -13.15 32.82
CA PHE A 361 -0.26 -12.55 32.49
C PHE A 361 -0.27 -11.09 32.92
N CYS A 362 0.58 -10.74 33.89
CA CYS A 362 0.76 -9.41 34.44
C CYS A 362 2.27 -9.15 34.60
N ASP A 363 2.77 -8.06 34.04
CA ASP A 363 4.20 -7.67 34.10
C ASP A 363 5.18 -8.82 33.77
N ASN A 364 4.92 -9.51 32.65
CA ASN A 364 5.74 -10.63 32.16
C ASN A 364 5.83 -11.83 33.13
N GLN A 365 4.89 -11.93 34.07
CA GLN A 365 4.78 -13.00 35.04
C GLN A 365 3.34 -13.51 35.13
N VAL A 366 3.18 -14.74 35.63
CA VAL A 366 1.85 -15.28 35.94
C VAL A 366 1.41 -14.82 37.33
N GLN A 367 0.28 -14.10 37.38
CA GLN A 367 -0.48 -13.81 38.60
C GLN A 367 -1.71 -14.71 38.67
N TRP A 368 -1.77 -15.52 39.72
CA TRP A 368 -2.84 -16.47 39.96
C TRP A 368 -3.00 -16.71 41.47
N PRO A 369 -4.24 -16.86 41.99
CA PRO A 369 -5.52 -16.72 41.29
C PRO A 369 -5.90 -15.24 41.06
N MET A 370 -6.85 -15.01 40.16
CA MET A 370 -7.45 -13.70 39.89
C MET A 370 -8.83 -13.57 40.52
N SER A 371 -9.00 -12.61 41.44
CA SER A 371 -10.20 -12.45 42.28
C SER A 371 -11.47 -12.05 41.52
N ASN A 372 -11.35 -11.38 40.36
CA ASN A 372 -12.47 -10.87 39.54
C ASN A 372 -12.41 -11.40 38.09
N SER A 373 -11.94 -12.63 37.89
CA SER A 373 -11.79 -13.20 36.55
C SER A 373 -13.14 -13.68 36.00
N LYS A 374 -13.45 -13.33 34.73
CA LYS A 374 -14.56 -13.97 33.99
C LYS A 374 -14.23 -15.41 33.56
N LYS A 375 -12.98 -15.84 33.73
CA LYS A 375 -12.47 -17.16 33.39
C LYS A 375 -12.18 -17.96 34.67
N PRO A 376 -12.37 -19.28 34.66
CA PRO A 376 -12.05 -20.14 35.80
C PRO A 376 -10.60 -19.98 36.26
N ASN A 377 -10.34 -20.01 37.57
CA ASN A 377 -8.99 -20.08 38.10
C ASN A 377 -8.47 -21.53 38.20
N ALA A 378 -9.34 -22.52 38.34
CA ALA A 378 -8.92 -23.87 38.66
C ALA A 378 -9.67 -24.92 37.84
N ILE A 379 -9.12 -26.13 37.81
CA ILE A 379 -9.72 -27.32 37.22
C ILE A 379 -9.63 -28.48 38.21
N TYR A 380 -10.73 -29.19 38.43
CA TYR A 380 -10.79 -30.36 39.28
C TYR A 380 -9.98 -31.52 38.67
N GLU A 381 -9.16 -32.20 39.47
CA GLU A 381 -8.36 -33.34 39.00
C GLU A 381 -9.22 -34.62 38.92
N SER A 382 -9.99 -34.75 37.85
CA SER A 382 -10.78 -35.92 37.50
C SER A 382 -9.99 -36.91 36.64
N THR A 383 -10.57 -38.07 36.35
CA THR A 383 -10.05 -39.01 35.34
C THR A 383 -10.00 -38.40 33.93
N ASN A 384 -10.86 -37.41 33.63
CA ASN A 384 -10.93 -36.76 32.32
C ASN A 384 -9.91 -35.63 32.17
N SER A 385 -9.64 -34.86 33.24
CA SER A 385 -8.73 -33.72 33.22
C SER A 385 -7.27 -34.12 33.46
N ARG A 386 -7.00 -35.14 34.27
CA ARG A 386 -5.65 -35.55 34.72
C ARG A 386 -4.63 -35.73 33.59
N ARG A 387 -5.04 -36.29 32.44
CA ARG A 387 -4.14 -36.53 31.29
C ARG A 387 -3.64 -35.26 30.60
N TRP A 388 -4.28 -34.12 30.85
CA TRP A 388 -3.93 -32.81 30.29
C TRP A 388 -3.09 -31.95 31.24
N LEU A 389 -2.92 -32.39 32.49
CA LEU A 389 -2.16 -31.67 33.50
C LEU A 389 -0.66 -31.94 33.34
N MET A 390 0.14 -30.93 33.64
CA MET A 390 1.60 -30.96 33.61
C MET A 390 2.15 -30.88 35.04
N PRO A 391 3.38 -31.39 35.30
CA PRO A 391 4.02 -31.22 36.60
C PRO A 391 4.28 -29.74 36.90
N ASN A 392 4.17 -29.33 38.16
CA ASN A 392 4.53 -27.97 38.55
C ASN A 392 6.06 -27.76 38.43
N GLY A 393 6.45 -26.58 37.97
CA GLY A 393 7.85 -26.19 37.79
C GLY A 393 7.96 -24.91 36.96
N TRP A 394 9.15 -24.55 36.51
CA TRP A 394 9.36 -23.36 35.69
C TRP A 394 8.92 -23.58 34.24
N TYR A 395 8.11 -22.65 33.72
CA TYR A 395 7.69 -22.64 32.32
C TYR A 395 7.72 -21.20 31.78
N VAL A 396 7.86 -21.08 30.45
CA VAL A 396 7.59 -19.82 29.74
C VAL A 396 6.32 -19.99 28.96
N LEU A 397 5.41 -19.03 29.11
CA LEU A 397 4.10 -19.04 28.49
C LEU A 397 3.97 -17.88 27.52
N THR A 398 3.40 -18.09 26.34
CA THR A 398 3.07 -16.98 25.41
C THR A 398 1.59 -16.91 25.12
N ARG A 399 1.06 -15.70 24.92
CA ARG A 399 -0.32 -15.52 24.45
C ARG A 399 -0.43 -16.02 23.02
N ARG A 400 -1.44 -16.85 22.75
CA ARG A 400 -1.70 -17.39 21.40
C ARG A 400 -2.54 -16.44 20.55
N LEU A 401 -3.31 -15.56 21.16
CA LEU A 401 -4.07 -14.52 20.46
C LEU A 401 -3.35 -13.18 20.68
N SER A 402 -2.89 -12.58 19.58
CA SER A 402 -2.38 -11.20 19.55
C SER A 402 -2.73 -10.57 18.21
N SER A 403 -3.46 -9.47 18.26
CA SER A 403 -3.75 -8.67 17.07
C SER A 403 -2.48 -8.01 16.55
N THR A 404 -2.44 -7.69 15.26
CA THR A 404 -1.28 -6.99 14.68
C THR A 404 -1.08 -5.57 15.16
N GLU A 405 -2.17 -4.93 15.57
CA GLU A 405 -2.17 -3.55 16.07
C GLU A 405 -1.70 -3.46 17.53
N GLU A 406 -1.62 -4.59 18.23
CA GLU A 406 -1.02 -4.61 19.56
C GLU A 406 0.45 -4.18 19.49
N ARG A 407 0.86 -3.45 20.53
CA ARG A 407 2.25 -2.97 20.69
C ARG A 407 3.27 -4.11 20.57
N ARG A 408 2.92 -5.33 20.98
CA ARG A 408 3.72 -6.55 20.81
C ARG A 408 2.86 -7.72 20.34
N ARG A 409 3.40 -8.52 19.42
CA ARG A 409 2.83 -9.79 18.97
C ARG A 409 3.16 -10.91 19.93
N ILE A 410 4.42 -11.00 20.37
CA ILE A 410 4.85 -11.99 21.34
C ILE A 410 4.80 -11.35 22.72
N VAL A 411 3.95 -11.90 23.57
CA VAL A 411 3.87 -11.52 24.99
C VAL A 411 4.16 -12.78 25.79
N ALA A 412 5.38 -12.87 26.31
CA ALA A 412 5.83 -14.00 27.10
C ALA A 412 5.77 -13.68 28.60
N ALA A 413 5.29 -14.64 29.38
CA ALA A 413 5.23 -14.58 30.83
C ALA A 413 5.94 -15.78 31.46
N ILE A 414 6.66 -15.52 32.55
CA ILE A 414 7.30 -16.56 33.37
C ILE A 414 6.24 -17.14 34.31
N TYR A 415 6.10 -18.47 34.28
CA TYR A 415 5.40 -19.20 35.32
C TYR A 415 6.41 -19.67 36.39
N ASP A 416 6.28 -19.08 37.59
CA ASP A 416 7.13 -19.37 38.75
C ASP A 416 6.41 -20.34 39.69
N PRO A 417 6.91 -21.58 39.87
CA PRO A 417 6.26 -22.59 40.71
C PRO A 417 6.16 -22.16 42.18
N ARG A 418 7.00 -21.23 42.64
CA ARG A 418 7.01 -20.73 44.03
C ARG A 418 5.81 -19.83 44.33
N ARG A 419 5.21 -19.24 43.30
CA ARG A 419 3.99 -18.41 43.42
C ARG A 419 2.71 -19.21 43.36
N VAL A 420 2.78 -20.45 42.86
CA VAL A 420 1.64 -21.35 42.67
C VAL A 420 2.01 -22.72 43.24
N PRO A 421 1.94 -22.91 44.57
CA PRO A 421 2.49 -24.08 45.25
C PRO A 421 1.58 -25.32 45.15
N TYR A 422 1.37 -25.83 43.95
CA TYR A 422 0.61 -27.05 43.65
C TYR A 422 1.54 -28.14 43.07
N GLU A 423 1.13 -29.40 43.05
CA GLU A 423 1.95 -30.47 42.43
C GLU A 423 1.82 -30.49 40.90
N LYS A 424 0.67 -30.05 40.38
CA LYS A 424 0.32 -30.07 38.96
C LYS A 424 -0.29 -28.74 38.53
N ILE A 425 -0.26 -28.52 37.22
CA ILE A 425 -0.72 -27.29 36.58
C ILE A 425 -1.48 -27.61 35.28
N GLY A 426 -2.56 -26.88 35.03
CA GLY A 426 -3.24 -26.87 33.73
C GLY A 426 -2.90 -25.59 32.96
N PHE A 427 -2.55 -25.73 31.68
CA PHE A 427 -2.40 -24.60 30.75
C PHE A 427 -3.49 -24.66 29.69
N GLU A 428 -4.23 -23.56 29.53
CA GLU A 428 -5.35 -23.49 28.61
C GLU A 428 -4.91 -23.22 27.15
N ASN A 429 -5.71 -23.67 26.17
CA ASN A 429 -5.35 -23.72 24.76
C ASN A 429 -5.19 -22.37 24.01
N HIS A 430 -5.39 -21.23 24.68
CA HIS A 430 -5.02 -19.90 24.19
C HIS A 430 -3.64 -19.44 24.70
N VAL A 431 -2.91 -20.32 25.38
CA VAL A 431 -1.51 -20.15 25.77
C VAL A 431 -0.65 -21.13 24.98
N ASN A 432 0.58 -20.74 24.59
CA ASN A 432 1.62 -21.71 24.24
C ASN A 432 2.58 -21.88 25.42
N VAL A 433 3.09 -23.09 25.61
CA VAL A 433 3.90 -23.51 26.75
C VAL A 433 5.24 -24.02 26.24
N PHE A 434 6.35 -23.42 26.69
CA PHE A 434 7.70 -23.92 26.47
C PHE A 434 8.09 -24.89 27.58
N HIS A 435 8.55 -26.09 27.21
CA HIS A 435 8.78 -27.22 28.11
C HIS A 435 9.83 -28.20 27.55
N ILE A 436 10.32 -29.13 28.35
CA ILE A 436 11.17 -30.25 27.89
C ILE A 436 10.32 -31.52 27.93
N ASN A 437 9.78 -31.99 26.80
CA ASN A 437 8.87 -33.15 26.75
C ASN A 437 7.78 -33.12 27.86
N LYS A 438 7.06 -31.99 27.96
CA LYS A 438 6.05 -31.69 28.99
C LYS A 438 6.56 -31.62 30.44
N ALA A 439 7.87 -31.60 30.65
CA ALA A 439 8.50 -31.32 31.94
C ALA A 439 8.96 -29.85 32.04
N PRO A 440 9.21 -29.34 33.26
CA PRO A 440 9.63 -27.97 33.47
C PRO A 440 11.04 -27.66 32.95
N LEU A 441 11.30 -26.38 32.71
CA LEU A 441 12.63 -25.82 32.43
C LEU A 441 13.41 -25.59 33.73
N SER A 442 14.70 -25.26 33.62
CA SER A 442 15.42 -24.62 34.74
C SER A 442 14.97 -23.17 34.90
N ASP A 443 15.14 -22.59 36.09
CA ASP A 443 14.70 -21.23 36.36
C ASP A 443 15.49 -20.20 35.54
N GLU A 444 16.81 -20.36 35.43
CA GLU A 444 17.68 -19.50 34.63
C GLU A 444 17.28 -19.54 33.15
N VAL A 445 17.05 -20.72 32.58
CA VAL A 445 16.67 -20.86 31.16
C VAL A 445 15.27 -20.28 30.92
N ALA A 446 14.31 -20.53 31.82
CA ALA A 446 12.96 -19.97 31.69
C ALA A 446 12.98 -18.43 31.72
N LYS A 447 13.75 -17.84 32.65
CA LYS A 447 13.91 -16.39 32.76
C LYS A 447 14.56 -15.79 31.51
N GLY A 448 15.65 -16.37 31.03
CA GLY A 448 16.34 -15.89 29.82
C GLY A 448 15.51 -16.03 28.55
N LEU A 449 14.78 -17.14 28.41
CA LEU A 449 13.87 -17.35 27.28
C LEU A 449 12.74 -16.32 27.28
N ALA A 450 12.23 -15.93 28.45
CA ALA A 450 11.25 -14.87 28.56
C ALA A 450 11.83 -13.49 28.20
N ILE A 451 13.09 -13.19 28.54
CA ILE A 451 13.78 -11.96 28.07
C ILE A 451 13.85 -11.96 26.55
N PHE A 452 14.39 -13.03 25.95
CA PHE A 452 14.55 -13.16 24.50
C PHE A 452 13.21 -12.97 23.75
N LEU A 453 12.16 -13.68 24.17
CA LEU A 453 10.84 -13.62 23.52
C LEU A 453 10.12 -12.27 23.67
N ASN A 454 10.47 -11.46 24.69
CA ASN A 454 9.91 -10.12 24.89
C ASN A 454 10.78 -9.00 24.30
N SER A 455 11.90 -9.32 23.65
CA SER A 455 12.75 -8.32 22.99
C SER A 455 12.06 -7.71 21.77
N THR A 456 12.35 -6.44 21.52
CA THR A 456 11.83 -5.72 20.35
C THR A 456 12.35 -6.35 19.06
N LEU A 457 13.60 -6.85 19.04
CA LEU A 457 14.18 -7.53 17.87
C LEU A 457 13.38 -8.77 17.46
N VAL A 458 13.05 -9.64 18.42
CA VAL A 458 12.23 -10.84 18.16
C VAL A 458 10.81 -10.47 17.75
N ASP A 459 10.22 -9.44 18.35
CA ASP A 459 8.89 -8.96 17.96
C ASP A 459 8.87 -8.42 16.52
N LEU A 460 9.86 -7.61 16.13
CA LEU A 460 10.02 -7.10 14.77
C LEU A 460 10.20 -8.24 13.77
N TYR A 461 11.08 -9.20 14.06
CA TYR A 461 11.28 -10.36 13.20
C TYR A 461 10.00 -11.20 13.07
N PHE A 462 9.32 -11.46 14.18
CA PHE A 462 8.08 -12.23 14.18
C PHE A 462 6.98 -11.56 13.34
N ARG A 463 6.89 -10.22 13.36
CA ARG A 463 5.93 -9.45 12.54
C ARG A 463 6.16 -9.61 11.05
N GLN A 464 7.40 -9.85 10.61
CA GLN A 464 7.69 -9.99 9.18
C GLN A 464 7.07 -11.24 8.55
N PHE A 465 6.73 -12.27 9.33
CA PHE A 465 6.15 -13.50 8.78
C PHE A 465 4.80 -13.89 9.41
N SER A 466 4.44 -13.37 10.59
CA SER A 466 3.19 -13.72 11.27
C SER A 466 1.97 -12.94 10.74
N GLY A 467 1.47 -13.38 9.59
CA GLY A 467 0.37 -12.77 8.83
C GLY A 467 -1.05 -12.85 9.42
N HIS A 468 -1.22 -13.40 10.61
CA HIS A 468 -2.52 -13.68 11.24
C HIS A 468 -2.62 -13.15 12.67
N THR A 469 -3.80 -13.19 13.30
CA THR A 469 -4.05 -12.74 14.69
C THR A 469 -3.63 -13.74 15.77
N GLN A 470 -3.03 -14.86 15.36
CA GLN A 470 -2.54 -15.88 16.27
C GLN A 470 -1.00 -15.87 16.35
N VAL A 471 -0.46 -16.41 17.44
CA VAL A 471 0.94 -16.81 17.59
C VAL A 471 0.92 -18.32 17.77
N ASN A 472 1.12 -19.08 16.70
CA ASN A 472 1.03 -20.54 16.79
C ASN A 472 2.35 -21.13 17.29
N ALA A 473 2.26 -22.29 17.95
CA ALA A 473 3.45 -23.06 18.33
C ALA A 473 4.35 -23.39 17.14
N THR A 474 3.78 -23.57 15.93
CA THR A 474 4.56 -23.76 14.70
C THR A 474 5.40 -22.54 14.34
N ASP A 475 4.86 -21.34 14.53
CA ASP A 475 5.53 -20.09 14.20
C ASP A 475 6.70 -19.84 15.17
N LEU A 476 6.50 -20.18 16.44
CA LEU A 476 7.54 -20.11 17.47
C LEU A 476 8.68 -21.11 17.20
N ARG A 477 8.36 -22.32 16.71
CA ARG A 477 9.40 -23.30 16.31
C ARG A 477 10.28 -22.83 15.15
N MET A 478 9.83 -21.86 14.35
CA MET A 478 10.58 -21.31 13.22
C MET A 478 11.57 -20.21 13.65
N LEU A 479 11.52 -19.74 14.90
CA LEU A 479 12.49 -18.78 15.40
C LEU A 479 13.83 -19.47 15.63
N HIS A 480 14.92 -18.73 15.41
CA HIS A 480 16.21 -19.12 15.96
C HIS A 480 16.36 -18.54 17.37
N TYR A 481 17.00 -19.31 18.24
CA TYR A 481 17.12 -19.08 19.66
C TYR A 481 18.59 -18.99 20.09
N PRO A 482 18.88 -18.22 21.16
CA PRO A 482 20.17 -18.29 21.82
C PRO A 482 20.42 -19.69 22.39
N SER A 483 21.70 -20.03 22.60
CA SER A 483 22.06 -21.31 23.23
C SER A 483 21.54 -21.39 24.67
N VAL A 484 21.46 -22.59 25.23
CA VAL A 484 21.03 -22.79 26.63
C VAL A 484 21.90 -21.99 27.61
N GLU A 485 23.21 -21.88 27.35
CA GLU A 485 24.14 -21.11 28.19
C GLU A 485 23.89 -19.61 28.10
N CYS A 486 23.57 -19.10 26.90
CA CYS A 486 23.19 -17.70 26.69
C CYS A 486 21.88 -17.39 27.42
N LEU A 487 20.86 -18.24 27.26
CA LEU A 487 19.59 -18.10 27.99
C LEU A 487 19.81 -18.12 29.50
N ALA A 488 20.66 -19.01 30.02
CA ALA A 488 20.98 -19.04 31.44
C ALA A 488 21.66 -17.74 31.93
N ARG A 489 22.57 -17.15 31.14
CA ARG A 489 23.18 -15.85 31.46
C ARG A 489 22.16 -14.71 31.49
N LEU A 490 21.31 -14.60 30.48
CA LEU A 490 20.23 -13.62 30.44
C LEU A 490 19.31 -13.78 31.66
N GLY A 491 18.95 -15.03 31.99
CA GLY A 491 18.08 -15.32 33.11
C GLY A 491 18.62 -14.89 34.48
N LYS A 492 19.94 -14.87 34.65
CA LYS A 492 20.60 -14.38 35.89
C LYS A 492 20.45 -12.87 36.10
N GLN A 493 20.09 -12.11 35.07
CA GLN A 493 19.84 -10.67 35.20
C GLN A 493 18.50 -10.37 35.90
N ILE A 494 17.58 -11.35 35.97
CA ILE A 494 16.29 -11.19 36.64
C ILE A 494 16.44 -11.38 38.17
N ASN A 495 16.67 -10.28 38.88
CA ASN A 495 16.78 -10.22 40.35
C ASN A 495 15.42 -9.95 41.03
N GLY A 496 14.40 -10.75 40.69
CA GLY A 496 13.07 -10.70 41.32
C GLY A 496 12.06 -9.76 40.65
N VAL A 497 12.52 -8.75 39.92
CA VAL A 497 11.72 -7.88 39.04
C VAL A 497 12.11 -8.17 37.59
N PHE A 498 11.12 -8.23 36.69
CA PHE A 498 11.38 -8.41 35.27
C PHE A 498 11.90 -7.08 34.67
N PRO A 499 12.95 -7.09 33.82
CA PRO A 499 13.54 -5.85 33.30
C PRO A 499 12.56 -5.01 32.48
N ALA A 500 12.80 -3.70 32.44
CA ALA A 500 12.08 -2.78 31.54
C ALA A 500 12.44 -3.05 30.06
N GLN A 501 11.70 -2.47 29.12
CA GLN A 501 11.87 -2.85 27.70
C GLN A 501 13.25 -2.45 27.14
N ASP A 502 13.69 -1.24 27.44
CA ASP A 502 15.02 -0.73 27.13
C ASP A 502 16.10 -1.63 27.70
N GLU A 503 15.97 -2.07 28.95
CA GLU A 503 16.90 -3.01 29.59
C GLU A 503 16.91 -4.39 28.89
N ILE A 504 15.74 -4.90 28.45
CA ILE A 504 15.65 -6.16 27.69
C ILE A 504 16.43 -6.05 26.38
N ASP A 505 16.21 -4.97 25.63
CA ASP A 505 16.82 -4.78 24.32
C ASP A 505 18.34 -4.59 24.46
N GLU A 506 18.81 -3.84 25.47
CA GLU A 506 20.24 -3.72 25.79
C GLU A 506 20.90 -5.07 26.13
N LEU A 507 20.22 -5.93 26.91
CA LEU A 507 20.75 -7.25 27.25
C LEU A 507 20.90 -8.16 26.02
N ILE A 508 19.96 -8.07 25.07
CA ILE A 508 20.02 -8.84 23.83
C ILE A 508 21.14 -8.33 22.93
N ASP A 509 21.30 -7.01 22.83
CA ASP A 509 22.38 -6.41 22.06
C ASP A 509 23.76 -6.79 22.61
N GLN A 510 23.94 -6.78 23.93
CA GLN A 510 25.18 -7.23 24.57
C GLN A 510 25.53 -8.69 24.25
N GLU A 511 24.54 -9.58 24.17
CA GLU A 511 24.77 -10.98 23.80
C GLU A 511 25.12 -11.12 22.31
N ILE A 512 24.47 -10.35 21.43
CA ILE A 512 24.79 -10.32 19.98
C ILE A 512 26.22 -9.81 19.76
N GLU A 513 26.61 -8.72 20.41
CA GLU A 513 27.96 -8.15 20.31
C GLU A 513 29.06 -9.12 20.78
N GLN A 514 28.76 -9.97 21.76
CA GLN A 514 29.68 -11.01 22.23
C GLN A 514 29.83 -12.17 21.23
N LEU A 515 28.74 -12.54 20.56
CA LEU A 515 28.72 -13.66 19.60
C LEU A 515 29.39 -13.30 18.27
N GLU A 516 29.27 -12.06 17.82
CA GLU A 516 29.80 -11.62 16.52
C GLU A 516 30.62 -10.34 16.63
N SER A 517 31.94 -10.47 16.82
CA SER A 517 32.87 -9.34 16.85
C SER A 517 32.93 -8.51 15.54
N ALA A 518 32.25 -8.95 14.48
CA ALA A 518 32.30 -8.39 13.13
C ALA A 518 31.14 -7.45 12.77
N TYR A 519 30.06 -7.37 13.55
CA TYR A 519 28.87 -6.57 13.22
C TYR A 519 28.97 -5.07 13.55
N LYS A 520 30.17 -4.56 13.84
CA LYS A 520 30.45 -3.13 14.12
C LYS A 520 30.19 -2.17 12.94
N GLN A 521 29.67 -2.62 11.81
CA GLN A 521 29.45 -1.79 10.62
C GLN A 521 28.00 -1.70 10.12
N SER A 522 27.06 -2.51 10.62
CA SER A 522 25.65 -2.34 10.27
C SER A 522 24.94 -1.48 11.32
N ARG A 523 24.13 -0.52 10.87
CA ARG A 523 23.30 0.29 11.77
C ARG A 523 22.36 -0.60 12.58
N ASP A 524 22.03 -0.12 13.77
CA ASP A 524 21.14 -0.85 14.65
C ASP A 524 19.65 -0.62 14.27
N PRO A 525 18.90 -1.67 13.88
CA PRO A 525 17.47 -1.53 13.64
C PRO A 525 16.70 -1.09 14.89
N MET A 526 17.18 -1.38 16.11
CA MET A 526 16.54 -0.93 17.35
C MET A 526 16.57 0.59 17.46
N THR A 527 17.74 1.21 17.26
CA THR A 527 17.91 2.67 17.30
C THR A 527 17.08 3.37 16.22
N ILE A 528 17.03 2.81 15.01
CA ILE A 528 16.18 3.32 13.92
C ILE A 528 14.71 3.32 14.34
N GLN A 529 14.22 2.18 14.83
CA GLN A 529 12.82 2.02 15.22
C GLN A 529 12.44 2.96 16.38
N GLN A 530 13.32 3.10 17.36
CA GLN A 530 13.14 4.02 18.48
C GLN A 530 13.01 5.46 17.98
N LYS A 531 13.91 5.92 17.11
CA LYS A 531 13.88 7.29 16.58
C LYS A 531 12.60 7.59 15.80
N ILE A 532 12.11 6.63 15.01
CA ILE A 532 10.83 6.76 14.29
C ILE A 532 9.66 6.85 15.28
N GLN A 533 9.67 6.04 16.34
CA GLN A 533 8.61 6.06 17.36
C GLN A 533 8.61 7.36 18.17
N GLU A 534 9.79 7.91 18.48
CA GLU A 534 9.94 9.23 19.09
C GLU A 534 9.30 10.31 18.19
N ALA A 535 9.63 10.32 16.90
CA ALA A 535 9.06 11.27 15.94
C ALA A 535 7.54 11.10 15.78
N PHE A 536 7.03 9.87 15.86
CA PHE A 536 5.59 9.61 15.89
C PHE A 536 4.93 10.23 17.12
N SER A 537 5.51 10.05 18.32
CA SER A 537 5.02 10.66 19.57
C SER A 537 4.97 12.18 19.45
N VAL A 538 6.03 12.78 18.90
CA VAL A 538 6.09 14.23 18.63
C VAL A 538 4.94 14.68 17.74
N LEU A 539 4.67 13.99 16.64
CA LEU A 539 3.57 14.35 15.72
C LEU A 539 2.19 14.22 16.39
N ASP A 540 2.02 13.22 17.25
CA ASP A 540 0.80 13.02 18.04
C ASP A 540 0.59 14.15 19.06
N GLU A 541 1.63 14.50 19.81
CA GLU A 541 1.63 15.55 20.84
C GLU A 541 1.51 16.96 20.24
N LEU A 542 2.04 17.18 19.04
CA LEU A 542 1.79 18.40 18.24
C LEU A 542 0.34 18.49 17.74
N GLY A 543 -0.49 17.47 17.94
CA GLY A 543 -1.90 17.46 17.55
C GLY A 543 -2.11 17.33 16.05
N MET A 544 -1.18 16.73 15.31
CA MET A 544 -1.32 16.56 13.87
C MET A 544 -2.54 15.69 13.52
N PRO A 545 -3.20 15.88 12.37
CA PRO A 545 -4.34 15.04 11.98
C PRO A 545 -3.94 13.57 11.84
N ARG A 546 -4.90 12.64 11.96
CA ARG A 546 -4.64 11.20 11.83
C ARG A 546 -3.88 10.82 10.55
N GLY A 547 -4.14 11.51 9.44
CA GLY A 547 -3.46 11.29 8.16
C GLY A 547 -1.95 11.61 8.14
N GLN A 548 -1.45 12.32 9.17
CA GLN A 548 -0.03 12.65 9.34
C GLN A 548 0.59 11.91 10.53
N ARG A 549 -0.18 11.08 11.24
CA ARG A 549 0.34 10.16 12.27
C ARG A 549 0.69 8.83 11.63
N ASN A 550 1.68 8.86 10.75
CA ASN A 550 2.20 7.69 10.03
C ASN A 550 3.72 7.78 9.86
N GLU A 551 4.32 6.65 9.50
CA GLU A 551 5.78 6.51 9.35
C GLU A 551 6.35 7.49 8.33
N ARG A 552 5.71 7.68 7.17
CA ARG A 552 6.14 8.65 6.14
C ARG A 552 6.32 10.06 6.71
N SER A 553 5.36 10.50 7.53
CA SER A 553 5.38 11.83 8.13
C SER A 553 6.42 11.94 9.24
N ALA A 554 6.59 10.90 10.06
CA ALA A 554 7.66 10.83 11.06
C ALA A 554 9.05 10.91 10.41
N LEU A 555 9.28 10.13 9.35
CA LEU A 555 10.53 10.14 8.58
C LEU A 555 10.77 11.50 7.88
N THR A 556 9.71 12.14 7.38
CA THR A 556 9.80 13.48 6.79
C THR A 556 10.21 14.51 7.84
N LEU A 557 9.64 14.45 9.05
CA LEU A 557 10.04 15.33 10.16
C LEU A 557 11.51 15.12 10.54
N LEU A 558 11.95 13.87 10.69
CA LEU A 558 13.34 13.54 11.02
C LEU A 558 14.32 14.04 9.96
N ALA A 559 13.97 13.88 8.67
CA ALA A 559 14.74 14.45 7.56
C ALA A 559 14.83 15.97 7.69
N LEU A 560 13.70 16.66 7.81
CA LEU A 560 13.66 18.12 7.95
C LEU A 560 14.41 18.66 9.18
N LEU A 561 14.66 17.82 10.19
CA LEU A 561 15.47 18.13 11.37
C LEU A 561 16.95 17.74 11.21
N GLY A 562 17.34 17.10 10.11
CA GLY A 562 18.67 16.52 9.92
C GLY A 562 19.04 15.48 10.98
N LEU A 563 18.04 14.85 11.62
CA LEU A 563 18.26 13.88 12.69
C LEU A 563 18.47 12.49 12.09
N THR A 564 19.67 11.95 12.28
CA THR A 564 19.96 10.53 12.03
C THR A 564 19.62 9.72 13.29
N PRO A 565 19.50 8.37 13.21
CA PRO A 565 19.11 7.54 14.35
C PRO A 565 19.92 7.79 15.63
N ASP A 566 21.22 8.03 15.49
CA ASP A 566 22.16 8.17 16.61
C ASP A 566 22.19 9.58 17.21
N LEU A 567 21.57 10.57 16.57
CA LEU A 567 21.57 11.95 17.05
C LEU A 567 20.48 12.19 18.10
N ALA A 568 20.85 12.93 19.14
CA ALA A 568 19.92 13.39 20.15
C ALA A 568 19.03 14.51 19.60
N TRP A 569 17.79 14.64 20.09
CA TRP A 569 16.85 15.66 19.62
C TRP A 569 17.39 17.09 19.80
N GLN A 570 18.22 17.33 20.82
CA GLN A 570 18.88 18.62 21.05
C GLN A 570 19.80 19.03 19.88
N GLN A 571 20.30 18.05 19.11
CA GLN A 571 21.17 18.26 17.95
C GLN A 571 20.38 18.49 16.65
N ALA A 572 19.04 18.53 16.71
CA ALA A 572 18.21 18.84 15.55
C ALA A 572 18.67 20.15 14.89
N SER A 573 18.62 20.18 13.58
CA SER A 573 18.99 21.29 12.72
C SER A 573 17.81 21.66 11.82
N ALA A 574 17.95 22.71 11.00
CA ALA A 574 16.93 23.10 10.02
C ALA A 574 17.56 23.19 8.62
N PRO A 575 17.96 22.07 8.01
CA PRO A 575 18.44 22.04 6.63
C PRO A 575 17.33 22.49 5.65
N LEU A 576 17.75 23.14 4.57
CA LEU A 576 16.89 23.51 3.45
C LEU A 576 16.75 22.29 2.52
N MET A 577 15.54 21.75 2.35
CA MET A 577 15.35 20.50 1.60
C MET A 577 14.15 20.52 0.67
N GLY A 578 14.33 20.00 -0.54
CA GLY A 578 13.23 19.57 -1.41
C GLY A 578 12.76 18.15 -1.07
N ILE A 579 11.68 17.71 -1.72
CA ILE A 579 11.10 16.36 -1.49
C ILE A 579 12.07 15.22 -1.85
N THR A 580 12.82 15.35 -2.95
CA THR A 580 13.80 14.32 -3.35
C THR A 580 14.95 14.21 -2.33
N PRO A 581 15.61 15.30 -1.90
CA PRO A 581 16.56 15.25 -0.79
C PRO A 581 16.00 14.62 0.50
N ILE A 582 14.74 14.85 0.84
CA ILE A 582 14.08 14.21 1.98
C ILE A 582 14.01 12.69 1.78
N MET A 583 13.56 12.22 0.60
CA MET A 583 13.51 10.79 0.28
C MET A 583 14.91 10.15 0.28
N ASP A 584 15.92 10.86 -0.20
CA ASP A 584 17.31 10.39 -0.20
C ASP A 584 17.88 10.30 1.22
N PHE A 585 17.58 11.26 2.10
CA PHE A 585 17.95 11.22 3.50
C PHE A 585 17.30 10.02 4.21
N ILE A 586 16.02 9.78 3.95
CA ILE A 586 15.25 8.66 4.51
C ILE A 586 15.83 7.32 4.05
N LYS A 587 16.12 7.18 2.76
CA LYS A 587 16.83 6.01 2.21
C LYS A 587 18.18 5.84 2.89
N LEU A 588 18.96 6.91 2.93
CA LEU A 588 20.34 6.87 3.40
C LEU A 588 20.43 6.57 4.88
N HIS A 589 19.56 7.08 5.76
CA HIS A 589 19.71 6.98 7.22
C HIS A 589 18.72 6.03 7.89
N TYR A 590 17.53 5.84 7.31
CA TYR A 590 16.43 5.06 7.91
C TYR A 590 16.09 3.79 7.12
N ALA A 591 16.86 3.46 6.07
CA ALA A 591 16.73 2.21 5.33
C ALA A 591 15.31 2.01 4.74
N ARG A 592 14.69 3.12 4.29
CA ARG A 592 13.40 3.16 3.60
C ARG A 592 13.56 3.75 2.21
N THR A 593 13.39 2.94 1.18
CA THR A 593 13.48 3.39 -0.22
C THR A 593 12.10 3.56 -0.83
N TYR A 594 11.66 4.80 -0.99
CA TYR A 594 10.39 5.15 -1.63
C TYR A 594 10.51 5.26 -3.16
N ALA A 595 9.48 4.84 -3.90
CA ALA A 595 9.47 4.90 -5.36
C ALA A 595 9.37 6.35 -5.87
N PRO A 596 9.93 6.69 -7.05
CA PRO A 596 9.93 8.07 -7.56
C PRO A 596 8.54 8.72 -7.69
N ASN A 597 7.50 7.92 -7.96
CA ASN A 597 6.11 8.39 -8.07
C ASN A 597 5.49 8.80 -6.73
N THR A 598 6.08 8.44 -5.57
CA THR A 598 5.55 8.83 -4.25
C THR A 598 5.90 10.28 -3.87
N ARG A 599 6.72 10.98 -4.66
CA ARG A 599 7.09 12.39 -4.42
C ARG A 599 5.86 13.27 -4.21
N GLU A 600 4.82 13.03 -5.01
CA GLU A 600 3.57 13.78 -4.92
C GLU A 600 2.82 13.50 -3.62
N THR A 601 2.89 12.25 -3.15
CA THR A 601 2.32 11.82 -1.87
C THR A 601 3.00 12.55 -0.70
N PHE A 602 4.33 12.59 -0.66
CA PHE A 602 5.08 13.36 0.35
C PHE A 602 4.67 14.83 0.35
N ARG A 603 4.52 15.42 -0.84
CA ARG A 603 4.14 16.83 -0.98
C ARG A 603 2.71 17.09 -0.51
N ARG A 604 1.72 16.40 -1.07
CA ARG A 604 0.29 16.67 -0.82
C ARG A 604 -0.23 16.16 0.52
N GLN A 605 0.31 15.04 1.00
CA GLN A 605 -0.23 14.32 2.16
C GLN A 605 0.63 14.43 3.41
N THR A 606 1.79 15.06 3.35
CA THR A 606 2.61 15.34 4.54
C THR A 606 3.03 16.80 4.56
N MET A 607 3.73 17.25 3.52
CA MET A 607 4.38 18.56 3.53
C MET A 607 3.38 19.72 3.55
N HIS A 608 2.31 19.65 2.74
CA HIS A 608 1.25 20.66 2.78
C HIS A 608 0.67 20.81 4.19
N GLN A 609 0.40 19.70 4.88
CA GLN A 609 -0.16 19.74 6.22
C GLN A 609 0.85 20.25 7.25
N PHE A 610 2.16 19.99 7.06
CA PHE A 610 3.21 20.56 7.92
C PHE A 610 3.34 22.07 7.74
N VAL A 611 3.15 22.56 6.50
CA VAL A 611 3.11 24.00 6.18
C VAL A 611 1.85 24.66 6.74
N ASP A 612 0.67 24.07 6.53
CA ASP A 612 -0.60 24.58 7.07
C ASP A 612 -0.59 24.58 8.60
N ALA A 613 0.12 23.62 9.20
CA ALA A 613 0.40 23.55 10.62
C ALA A 613 1.36 24.63 11.12
N GLY A 614 2.10 25.35 10.27
CA GLY A 614 3.13 26.29 10.71
C GLY A 614 4.36 25.62 11.34
N ILE A 615 4.57 24.32 11.09
CA ILE A 615 5.77 23.58 11.54
C ILE A 615 6.91 23.78 10.54
N VAL A 616 6.56 23.94 9.26
CA VAL A 616 7.49 24.03 8.14
C VAL A 616 7.21 25.29 7.34
N LEU A 617 8.28 25.97 6.95
CA LEU A 617 8.26 27.11 6.04
C LEU A 617 8.45 26.62 4.60
N PRO A 618 7.54 26.96 3.67
CA PRO A 618 7.76 26.71 2.26
C PRO A 618 8.71 27.77 1.71
N ASN A 619 9.77 27.30 1.04
CA ASN A 619 10.60 28.11 0.16
C ASN A 619 11.19 29.39 0.80
N PRO A 620 11.76 29.31 2.02
CA PRO A 620 12.24 30.48 2.75
C PRO A 620 13.45 31.16 2.12
N ASP A 621 14.14 30.51 1.18
CA ASP A 621 15.30 31.01 0.45
C ASP A 621 14.92 31.95 -0.70
N GLU A 622 13.76 31.76 -1.35
CA GLU A 622 13.32 32.58 -2.49
C GLU A 622 11.78 32.70 -2.53
N PRO A 623 11.14 33.50 -1.67
CA PRO A 623 9.68 33.46 -1.44
C PRO A 623 8.79 33.55 -2.68
N ASP A 624 9.23 34.22 -3.75
CA ASP A 624 8.48 34.43 -4.99
C ASP A 624 8.66 33.31 -6.04
N ARG A 625 9.39 32.23 -5.71
CA ARG A 625 9.56 31.07 -6.59
C ARG A 625 8.20 30.48 -6.96
N ALA A 626 8.03 30.09 -8.23
CA ALA A 626 6.80 29.44 -8.67
C ALA A 626 6.54 28.11 -7.94
N ILE A 627 5.28 27.85 -7.56
CA ILE A 627 4.84 26.67 -6.77
C ILE A 627 5.21 25.33 -7.42
N ASN A 628 5.24 25.28 -8.75
CA ASN A 628 5.59 24.10 -9.54
C ASN A 628 7.10 23.97 -9.83
N SER A 629 7.94 24.86 -9.27
CA SER A 629 9.37 24.84 -9.53
C SER A 629 10.03 23.55 -9.03
N PRO A 630 10.92 22.91 -9.83
CA PRO A 630 11.69 21.75 -9.36
C PRO A 630 12.69 22.11 -8.25
N LYS A 631 12.94 23.42 -8.03
CA LYS A 631 13.79 23.92 -6.95
C LYS A 631 13.01 24.22 -5.67
N TRP A 632 11.72 23.89 -5.59
CA TRP A 632 10.92 24.12 -4.39
C TRP A 632 11.50 23.37 -3.18
N VAL A 633 11.75 24.10 -2.09
CA VAL A 633 12.35 23.57 -0.86
C VAL A 633 11.53 23.96 0.37
N TYR A 634 11.86 23.34 1.49
CA TYR A 634 11.20 23.47 2.78
C TYR A 634 12.24 23.55 3.89
N GLN A 635 11.88 24.16 5.01
CA GLN A 635 12.72 24.25 6.20
C GLN A 635 11.85 24.25 7.46
N ILE A 636 12.31 23.64 8.56
CA ILE A 636 11.60 23.74 9.85
C ILE A 636 11.58 25.19 10.32
N GLU A 637 10.42 25.62 10.84
CA GLU A 637 10.25 26.95 11.43
C GLU A 637 11.08 27.07 12.73
N SER A 638 11.67 28.24 13.00
CA SER A 638 12.58 28.48 14.12
C SER A 638 12.02 28.10 15.51
N HIS A 639 10.80 28.52 15.85
CA HIS A 639 10.19 28.18 17.15
C HIS A 639 9.83 26.69 17.22
N ALA A 640 9.40 26.11 16.10
CA ALA A 640 9.21 24.65 16.00
C ALA A 640 10.52 23.90 16.26
N LEU A 641 11.64 24.36 15.69
CA LEU A 641 12.96 23.77 15.94
C LEU A 641 13.36 23.85 17.42
N GLU A 642 13.16 25.00 18.07
CA GLU A 642 13.46 25.19 19.49
C GLU A 642 12.63 24.26 20.38
N LEU A 643 11.34 24.13 20.10
CA LEU A 643 10.48 23.15 20.77
C LEU A 643 11.03 21.74 20.59
N LEU A 644 11.27 21.32 19.34
CA LEU A 644 11.66 19.96 18.99
C LEU A 644 13.00 19.55 19.62
N ARG A 645 13.93 20.50 19.77
CA ARG A 645 15.19 20.28 20.50
C ARG A 645 15.01 19.96 21.98
N SER A 646 13.87 20.35 22.57
CA SER A 646 13.56 20.06 23.97
C SER A 646 12.86 18.73 24.20
N PHE A 647 12.56 17.96 23.14
CA PHE A 647 11.92 16.65 23.26
C PHE A 647 12.75 15.69 24.14
N GLY A 648 12.07 14.95 25.02
CA GLY A 648 12.70 14.08 26.02
C GLY A 648 13.27 14.79 27.25
N SER A 649 13.31 16.13 27.29
CA SER A 649 13.73 16.88 28.47
C SER A 649 12.58 17.13 29.45
N SER A 650 12.91 17.51 30.69
CA SER A 650 11.92 17.94 31.71
C SER A 650 11.07 19.13 31.27
N ASN A 651 11.57 19.94 30.33
CA ASN A 651 10.94 21.17 29.87
C ASN A 651 10.04 20.97 28.64
N TRP A 652 9.99 19.76 28.08
CA TRP A 652 9.21 19.45 26.87
C TRP A 652 7.74 19.88 27.00
N LYS A 653 7.07 19.48 28.10
CA LYS A 653 5.64 19.76 28.30
C LYS A 653 5.35 21.27 28.36
N SER A 654 6.13 22.02 29.12
CA SER A 654 5.96 23.47 29.23
C SER A 654 6.23 24.18 27.90
N ASN A 655 7.26 23.74 27.16
CA ASN A 655 7.60 24.32 25.87
C ASN A 655 6.51 24.02 24.82
N LEU A 656 5.95 22.81 24.84
CA LEU A 656 4.87 22.40 23.94
C LEU A 656 3.61 23.23 24.17
N GLU A 657 3.22 23.46 25.43
CA GLU A 657 2.06 24.30 25.78
C GLU A 657 2.23 25.73 25.27
N ILE A 658 3.42 26.32 25.47
CA ILE A 658 3.76 27.67 24.99
C ILE A 658 3.69 27.72 23.46
N TYR A 659 4.31 26.75 22.78
CA TYR A 659 4.32 26.68 21.32
C TYR A 659 2.93 26.51 20.73
N LEU A 660 2.09 25.62 21.29
CA LEU A 660 0.73 25.41 20.79
C LEU A 660 -0.14 26.67 20.94
N ALA A 661 0.10 27.49 21.97
CA ALA A 661 -0.57 28.77 22.15
C ALA A 661 -0.16 29.83 21.10
N THR A 662 1.10 29.85 20.67
CA THR A 662 1.64 30.83 19.70
C THR A 662 1.56 30.37 18.24
N ARG A 663 1.43 29.07 17.99
CA ARG A 663 1.39 28.48 16.65
C ARG A 663 0.25 29.01 15.77
N ARG A 664 -0.94 29.23 16.33
CA ARG A 664 -2.10 29.76 15.57
C ARG A 664 -1.82 31.15 15.00
N THR A 665 -1.22 32.03 15.80
CA THR A 665 -0.91 33.39 15.38
C THR A 665 0.17 33.44 14.29
N LEU A 666 1.15 32.54 14.35
CA LEU A 666 2.20 32.44 13.33
C LEU A 666 1.66 31.91 11.99
N ALA A 667 0.84 30.86 12.01
CA ALA A 667 0.21 30.32 10.80
C ALA A 667 -0.66 31.37 10.09
N GLU A 668 -1.42 32.16 10.87
CA GLU A 668 -2.21 33.31 10.38
C GLU A 668 -1.32 34.45 9.84
N GLU A 669 -0.21 34.79 10.51
CA GLU A 669 0.72 35.83 10.05
C GLU A 669 1.42 35.45 8.73
N TYR A 670 1.84 34.19 8.57
CA TYR A 670 2.43 33.69 7.33
C TYR A 670 1.39 33.52 6.22
N ALA A 671 0.13 33.22 6.53
CA ALA A 671 -0.98 33.31 5.57
C ALA A 671 -1.16 34.77 5.10
N ARG A 672 -1.13 35.74 6.03
CA ARG A 672 -1.28 37.18 5.72
C ARG A 672 -0.12 37.75 4.89
N LYS A 673 1.12 37.31 5.14
CA LYS A 673 2.29 37.68 4.32
C LYS A 673 2.20 37.14 2.88
N ARG A 674 1.58 35.97 2.68
CA ARG A 674 1.29 35.42 1.34
C ARG A 674 0.19 36.20 0.61
N GLU A 675 -0.81 36.70 1.32
CA GLU A 675 -1.87 37.54 0.73
C GLU A 675 -1.35 38.90 0.25
N MET A 676 -0.33 39.48 0.91
CA MET A 676 0.28 40.75 0.52
C MET A 676 1.11 40.70 -0.79
N LEU A 677 1.39 39.51 -1.33
CA LEU A 677 2.15 39.30 -2.57
C LEU A 677 1.24 39.06 -3.80
N LYS A 678 -0.09 39.22 -3.67
CA LYS A 678 -1.04 38.99 -4.76
C LYS A 678 -1.10 40.16 -5.74
N ILE A 679 -1.37 39.87 -7.02
CA ILE A 679 -1.54 40.85 -8.10
C ILE A 679 -2.99 41.34 -8.10
N PRO A 680 -3.27 42.65 -7.96
CA PRO A 680 -4.64 43.18 -8.04
C PRO A 680 -5.14 43.21 -9.49
N LEU A 681 -6.38 42.81 -9.71
CA LEU A 681 -7.09 42.80 -10.99
C LEU A 681 -8.45 43.49 -10.81
N VAL A 682 -8.76 44.48 -11.65
CA VAL A 682 -10.04 45.19 -11.63
C VAL A 682 -10.79 44.92 -12.94
N PHE A 683 -12.05 44.50 -12.85
CA PHE A 683 -12.90 44.25 -14.03
C PHE A 683 -14.38 44.59 -13.76
N GLY A 684 -15.17 44.76 -14.83
CA GLY A 684 -16.59 45.16 -14.74
C GLY A 684 -16.82 46.54 -14.11
N GLU A 685 -17.97 46.76 -13.45
CA GLU A 685 -18.29 48.00 -12.70
C GLU A 685 -17.49 48.14 -11.38
N LYS A 686 -16.15 47.96 -11.44
CA LYS A 686 -15.18 47.99 -10.32
C LYS A 686 -15.16 46.76 -9.40
N GLN A 687 -15.31 45.56 -9.92
CA GLN A 687 -15.02 44.34 -9.14
C GLN A 687 -13.50 44.17 -8.99
N GLU A 688 -13.02 43.82 -7.80
CA GLU A 688 -11.61 43.58 -7.49
C GLU A 688 -11.36 42.09 -7.21
N LEU A 689 -10.35 41.51 -7.87
CA LEU A 689 -9.83 40.17 -7.62
C LEU A 689 -8.32 40.23 -7.40
N TYR A 690 -7.77 39.31 -6.59
CA TYR A 690 -6.34 39.25 -6.29
C TYR A 690 -5.77 37.90 -6.73
N LEU A 691 -4.91 37.89 -7.76
CA LEU A 691 -4.30 36.69 -8.34
C LEU A 691 -2.98 36.33 -7.63
N THR A 692 -2.60 35.05 -7.61
CA THR A 692 -1.28 34.63 -7.10
C THR A 692 -0.13 35.22 -7.92
N PRO A 693 1.03 35.53 -7.31
CA PRO A 693 2.18 36.07 -8.04
C PRO A 693 2.75 35.06 -9.03
N GLY A 694 2.99 35.48 -10.28
CA GLY A 694 3.61 34.66 -11.30
C GLY A 694 3.34 35.15 -12.72
N THR A 695 4.15 34.69 -13.68
CA THR A 695 4.02 35.03 -15.11
C THR A 695 2.71 34.59 -15.73
N HIS A 696 2.12 33.49 -15.25
CA HIS A 696 0.80 33.01 -15.71
C HIS A 696 -0.32 33.97 -15.28
N SER A 697 -0.34 34.39 -14.02
CA SER A 697 -1.30 35.36 -13.50
C SER A 697 -1.17 36.74 -14.14
N GLN A 698 0.06 37.17 -14.48
CA GLN A 698 0.30 38.40 -15.25
C GLN A 698 -0.32 38.32 -16.66
N LEU A 699 -0.29 37.15 -17.29
CA LEU A 699 -0.90 36.95 -18.60
C LEU A 699 -2.43 36.95 -18.52
N ILE A 700 -3.02 36.36 -17.46
CA ILE A 700 -4.46 36.45 -17.17
C ILE A 700 -4.89 37.91 -17.01
N GLN A 701 -4.13 38.71 -16.27
CA GLN A 701 -4.37 40.15 -16.17
C GLN A 701 -4.34 40.83 -17.54
N ALA A 702 -3.32 40.56 -18.37
CA ALA A 702 -3.21 41.13 -19.71
C ALA A 702 -4.37 40.70 -20.64
N ILE A 703 -4.90 39.49 -20.50
CA ILE A 703 -6.08 39.05 -21.26
C ILE A 703 -7.28 39.94 -20.93
N ILE A 704 -7.49 40.27 -19.66
CA ILE A 704 -8.66 41.03 -19.21
C ILE A 704 -8.49 42.52 -19.46
N GLU A 705 -7.30 43.07 -19.23
CA GLU A 705 -7.03 44.51 -19.34
C GLU A 705 -6.64 44.95 -20.76
N GLU A 706 -6.06 44.06 -21.58
CA GLU A 706 -5.55 44.40 -22.90
C GLU A 706 -6.30 43.70 -24.04
N PHE A 707 -6.49 42.37 -23.98
CA PHE A 707 -7.19 41.62 -25.05
C PHE A 707 -8.69 41.93 -25.08
N GLY A 708 -9.39 41.77 -23.96
CA GLY A 708 -10.84 41.98 -23.86
C GLY A 708 -11.28 43.34 -24.43
N PRO A 709 -10.72 44.47 -23.96
CA PRO A 709 -11.09 45.80 -24.45
C PRO A 709 -10.81 46.04 -25.94
N ARG A 710 -9.87 45.31 -26.56
CA ARG A 710 -9.50 45.49 -27.97
C ARG A 710 -10.33 44.66 -28.92
N PHE A 711 -10.56 43.39 -28.60
CA PHE A 711 -11.18 42.45 -29.53
C PHE A 711 -12.66 42.20 -29.23
N VAL A 712 -13.08 42.38 -27.97
CA VAL A 712 -14.46 42.20 -27.51
C VAL A 712 -14.88 43.30 -26.52
N PRO A 713 -14.90 44.57 -26.95
CA PRO A 713 -15.10 45.70 -26.06
C PRO A 713 -16.46 45.64 -25.37
N GLY A 714 -16.46 45.59 -24.04
CA GLY A 714 -17.66 45.46 -23.22
C GLY A 714 -18.10 44.01 -22.97
N ALA A 715 -17.26 43.01 -23.27
CA ALA A 715 -17.49 41.64 -22.83
C ALA A 715 -17.47 41.52 -21.30
N GLU A 716 -18.34 40.67 -20.77
CA GLU A 716 -18.42 40.33 -19.35
C GLU A 716 -17.44 39.20 -19.03
N VAL A 717 -16.71 39.34 -17.93
CA VAL A 717 -15.86 38.25 -17.42
C VAL A 717 -16.75 37.27 -16.67
N LEU A 718 -16.79 36.00 -17.10
CA LEU A 718 -17.63 34.98 -16.46
C LEU A 718 -16.82 34.00 -15.60
N TYR A 719 -15.54 33.80 -15.93
CA TYR A 719 -14.65 32.91 -15.17
C TYR A 719 -13.21 33.38 -15.20
N ILE A 720 -12.51 33.22 -14.07
CA ILE A 720 -11.06 33.37 -13.95
C ILE A 720 -10.52 32.20 -13.09
N GLY A 721 -9.63 31.40 -13.67
CA GLY A 721 -8.91 30.33 -12.99
C GLY A 721 -7.52 30.78 -12.53
N ASP A 722 -7.23 30.73 -11.24
CA ASP A 722 -5.90 31.05 -10.68
C ASP A 722 -5.21 29.76 -10.17
N THR A 723 -3.96 29.54 -10.58
CA THR A 723 -3.15 28.35 -10.27
C THR A 723 -2.97 28.03 -8.77
N GLY A 724 -3.28 28.95 -7.86
CA GLY A 724 -3.14 28.75 -6.41
C GLY A 724 -4.43 28.62 -5.58
N ALA A 725 -5.61 28.92 -6.13
CA ALA A 725 -6.89 28.86 -5.39
C ALA A 725 -7.94 28.07 -6.16
N LYS A 726 -8.78 27.29 -5.46
CA LYS A 726 -9.69 26.31 -6.07
C LYS A 726 -10.76 26.89 -7.01
N MET A 727 -11.00 28.21 -7.04
CA MET A 727 -11.68 28.98 -8.10
C MET A 727 -11.35 30.48 -7.90
N GLY A 728 -10.92 31.21 -8.93
CA GLY A 728 -10.58 32.64 -8.83
C GLY A 728 -11.81 33.55 -8.89
N TYR A 729 -12.68 33.34 -9.88
CA TYR A 729 -13.97 34.03 -10.04
C TYR A 729 -14.92 33.20 -10.92
N PHE A 730 -16.22 33.18 -10.64
CA PHE A 730 -17.23 32.42 -11.39
C PHE A 730 -18.61 33.10 -11.30
N ASP A 731 -19.17 33.54 -12.44
CA ASP A 731 -20.52 34.12 -12.52
C ASP A 731 -21.55 33.08 -12.94
N ALA A 732 -22.12 32.40 -11.94
CA ALA A 732 -23.14 31.37 -12.15
C ALA A 732 -24.41 31.90 -12.83
N SER A 733 -24.75 33.18 -12.64
CA SER A 733 -26.01 33.73 -13.13
C SER A 733 -26.01 33.88 -14.64
N VAL A 734 -24.91 34.38 -15.21
CA VAL A 734 -24.77 34.54 -16.66
C VAL A 734 -24.53 33.19 -17.35
N PHE A 735 -23.86 32.24 -16.70
CA PHE A 735 -23.77 30.88 -17.23
C PHE A 735 -25.15 30.19 -17.32
N GLN A 736 -26.02 30.39 -16.32
CA GLN A 736 -27.40 29.90 -16.39
C GLN A 736 -28.22 30.57 -17.50
N GLU A 737 -28.02 31.88 -17.74
CA GLU A 737 -28.63 32.58 -18.90
C GLU A 737 -28.26 31.94 -20.25
N LEU A 738 -27.06 31.35 -20.33
CA LEU A 738 -26.54 30.66 -21.50
C LEU A 738 -26.90 29.16 -21.55
N GLU A 739 -27.80 28.69 -20.68
CA GLU A 739 -28.19 27.28 -20.52
C GLU A 739 -27.02 26.34 -20.15
N LEU A 740 -25.99 26.90 -19.50
CA LEU A 740 -24.81 26.16 -19.05
C LEU A 740 -24.89 25.91 -17.53
N GLU A 741 -24.95 24.63 -17.17
CA GLU A 741 -24.84 24.15 -15.79
C GLU A 741 -23.60 23.27 -15.66
N PHE A 742 -22.77 23.53 -14.65
CA PHE A 742 -21.50 22.84 -14.45
C PHE A 742 -21.44 22.14 -13.09
N ASP A 743 -21.06 20.87 -13.08
CA ASP A 743 -20.74 20.13 -11.86
C ASP A 743 -19.35 20.56 -11.34
N SER A 744 -19.13 20.43 -10.03
CA SER A 744 -17.97 20.95 -9.26
C SER A 744 -16.57 20.41 -9.63
N HIS A 745 -16.44 19.71 -10.77
CA HIS A 745 -15.23 19.00 -11.22
C HIS A 745 -14.84 19.24 -12.69
N GLY A 746 -15.50 20.15 -13.44
CA GLY A 746 -15.14 20.47 -14.82
C GLY A 746 -13.77 21.18 -14.97
N LYS A 747 -12.98 20.81 -15.99
CA LYS A 747 -11.71 21.48 -16.33
C LYS A 747 -11.96 22.70 -17.22
N PHE A 748 -12.34 23.81 -16.60
CA PHE A 748 -12.53 25.11 -17.27
C PHE A 748 -11.26 25.63 -17.95
N PRO A 749 -11.37 26.54 -18.93
CA PRO A 749 -10.24 27.31 -19.44
C PRO A 749 -9.82 28.39 -18.44
N ASP A 750 -8.65 29.01 -18.63
CA ASP A 750 -8.11 29.97 -17.66
C ASP A 750 -8.96 31.26 -17.52
N VAL A 751 -9.54 31.73 -18.63
CA VAL A 751 -10.47 32.87 -18.64
C VAL A 751 -11.67 32.58 -19.55
N VAL A 752 -12.88 32.95 -19.12
CA VAL A 752 -14.08 32.96 -19.97
C VAL A 752 -14.65 34.36 -20.07
N LEU A 753 -14.79 34.88 -21.29
CA LEU A 753 -15.43 36.16 -21.57
C LEU A 753 -16.71 35.95 -22.39
N TYR A 754 -17.78 36.67 -22.04
CA TYR A 754 -19.03 36.66 -22.80
C TYR A 754 -19.28 38.00 -23.47
N PHE A 755 -19.29 37.97 -24.80
CA PHE A 755 -19.52 39.15 -25.63
C PHE A 755 -20.96 39.16 -26.13
N ARG A 756 -21.86 39.75 -25.34
CA ARG A 756 -23.31 39.81 -25.62
C ARG A 756 -23.67 40.34 -27.01
N LYS A 757 -22.90 41.31 -27.52
CA LYS A 757 -23.21 41.99 -28.78
C LYS A 757 -23.28 41.03 -29.97
N GLU A 758 -22.32 40.11 -30.08
CA GLU A 758 -22.23 39.13 -31.16
C GLU A 758 -22.63 37.71 -30.69
N ASN A 759 -23.06 37.60 -29.42
CA ASN A 759 -23.40 36.35 -28.75
C ASN A 759 -22.24 35.33 -28.82
N TRP A 760 -21.04 35.74 -28.41
CA TRP A 760 -19.84 34.89 -28.39
C TRP A 760 -19.36 34.59 -26.97
N LEU A 761 -18.95 33.35 -26.74
CA LEU A 761 -18.27 32.90 -25.54
C LEU A 761 -16.81 32.59 -25.88
N LEU A 762 -15.91 33.43 -25.38
CA LEU A 762 -14.49 33.31 -25.60
C LEU A 762 -13.89 32.44 -24.49
N LEU A 763 -13.29 31.31 -24.89
CA LEU A 763 -12.65 30.33 -24.02
C LEU A 763 -11.14 30.50 -24.19
N ILE A 764 -10.50 31.11 -23.20
CA ILE A 764 -9.12 31.61 -23.32
C ILE A 764 -8.18 30.83 -22.39
N GLU A 765 -7.12 30.23 -22.97
CA GLU A 765 -6.05 29.53 -22.23
C GLU A 765 -4.78 30.41 -22.18
N ALA A 766 -4.21 30.61 -20.99
CA ALA A 766 -3.05 31.47 -20.74
C ALA A 766 -1.75 30.63 -20.67
N VAL A 767 -1.03 30.55 -21.78
CA VAL A 767 0.12 29.66 -21.93
C VAL A 767 1.44 30.32 -21.54
N THR A 768 2.00 29.89 -20.41
CA THR A 768 3.37 30.23 -19.98
C THR A 768 4.28 29.01 -19.85
N SER A 769 3.75 27.90 -19.32
CA SER A 769 4.48 26.62 -19.13
C SER A 769 3.62 25.36 -19.29
N HIS A 770 2.30 25.51 -19.45
CA HIS A 770 1.34 24.43 -19.74
C HIS A 770 0.84 24.58 -21.18
N GLY A 771 0.48 23.48 -21.85
CA GLY A 771 0.22 23.45 -23.29
C GLY A 771 -0.98 24.28 -23.78
N PRO A 772 -1.05 24.61 -25.09
CA PRO A 772 -2.08 25.46 -25.68
C PRO A 772 -3.44 24.76 -25.85
N VAL A 773 -4.41 25.46 -26.44
CA VAL A 773 -5.62 24.82 -26.99
C VAL A 773 -5.22 23.96 -28.20
N ASN A 774 -4.79 22.74 -27.91
CA ASN A 774 -4.52 21.70 -28.90
C ASN A 774 -5.81 20.97 -29.30
N ALA A 775 -5.75 20.11 -30.32
CA ALA A 775 -6.94 19.42 -30.85
C ALA A 775 -7.75 18.68 -29.76
N LYS A 776 -7.06 18.07 -28.79
CA LYS A 776 -7.70 17.42 -27.65
C LYS A 776 -8.41 18.42 -26.74
N ARG A 777 -7.72 19.48 -26.33
CA ARG A 777 -8.26 20.52 -25.45
C ARG A 777 -9.41 21.28 -26.09
N HIS A 778 -9.33 21.54 -27.39
CA HIS A 778 -10.41 22.08 -28.19
C HIS A 778 -11.66 21.20 -28.10
N ALA A 779 -11.54 19.90 -28.33
CA ALA A 779 -12.66 18.95 -28.21
C ALA A 779 -13.21 18.85 -26.76
N GLU A 780 -12.35 18.93 -25.75
CA GLU A 780 -12.76 18.96 -24.35
C GLU A 780 -13.60 20.21 -24.03
N LEU A 781 -13.14 21.39 -24.46
CA LEU A 781 -13.85 22.66 -24.26
C LEU A 781 -15.15 22.70 -25.08
N ALA A 782 -15.13 22.23 -26.32
CA ALA A 782 -16.33 22.12 -27.15
C ALA A 782 -17.40 21.25 -26.50
N ASN A 783 -17.02 20.13 -25.89
CA ASN A 783 -17.93 19.27 -25.15
C ASN A 783 -18.42 19.92 -23.85
N LEU A 784 -17.52 20.58 -23.10
CA LEU A 784 -17.86 21.23 -21.83
C LEU A 784 -18.87 22.37 -22.03
N PHE A 785 -18.80 23.07 -23.15
CA PHE A 785 -19.68 24.20 -23.49
C PHE A 785 -20.69 23.87 -24.61
N ASN A 786 -20.96 22.59 -24.88
CA ASN A 786 -21.79 22.17 -26.04
C ASN A 786 -23.26 22.62 -25.99
N LYS A 787 -23.77 22.96 -24.80
CA LYS A 787 -25.13 23.50 -24.60
C LYS A 787 -25.19 25.02 -24.68
N ALA A 788 -24.05 25.69 -24.85
CA ALA A 788 -24.02 27.14 -24.90
C ALA A 788 -24.89 27.65 -26.06
N THR A 789 -25.76 28.61 -25.76
CA THR A 789 -26.54 29.33 -26.78
C THR A 789 -25.68 30.36 -27.55
N ALA A 790 -24.47 30.64 -27.05
CA ALA A 790 -23.48 31.51 -27.66
C ALA A 790 -22.50 30.73 -28.56
N GLY A 791 -22.01 31.38 -29.62
CA GLY A 791 -20.94 30.82 -30.46
C GLY A 791 -19.63 30.73 -29.69
N LEU A 792 -18.92 29.60 -29.81
CA LEU A 792 -17.66 29.38 -29.08
C LEU A 792 -16.47 29.91 -29.87
N VAL A 793 -15.63 30.71 -29.21
CA VAL A 793 -14.37 31.22 -29.77
C VAL A 793 -13.24 30.75 -28.89
N TYR A 794 -12.30 30.00 -29.45
CA TYR A 794 -11.16 29.44 -28.70
C TYR A 794 -9.94 30.32 -28.89
N VAL A 795 -9.34 30.75 -27.80
CA VAL A 795 -8.18 31.65 -27.83
C VAL A 795 -7.04 31.05 -27.03
N THR A 796 -5.86 30.93 -27.63
CA THR A 796 -4.61 30.68 -26.89
C THR A 796 -3.85 31.99 -26.73
N ALA A 797 -3.62 32.41 -25.49
CA ALA A 797 -2.86 33.61 -25.17
C ALA A 797 -1.41 33.25 -24.76
N PHE A 798 -0.44 33.98 -25.27
CA PHE A 798 0.97 33.86 -24.90
C PHE A 798 1.53 35.20 -24.40
N PRO A 799 2.56 35.20 -23.53
CA PRO A 799 3.20 36.43 -23.11
C PRO A 799 4.01 37.08 -24.25
N ASP A 800 4.70 36.26 -25.05
CA ASP A 800 5.62 36.68 -26.11
C ASP A 800 5.68 35.66 -27.26
N ARG A 801 6.20 36.09 -28.42
CA ARG A 801 6.31 35.22 -29.61
C ARG A 801 7.32 34.08 -29.42
N GLN A 802 8.31 34.26 -28.55
CA GLN A 802 9.30 33.23 -28.26
C GLN A 802 8.66 32.03 -27.56
N THR A 803 7.72 32.28 -26.65
CA THR A 803 6.94 31.26 -25.94
C THR A 803 5.97 30.59 -26.89
N MET A 804 5.26 31.36 -27.72
CA MET A 804 4.40 30.82 -28.79
C MET A 804 5.16 29.85 -29.70
N GLY A 805 6.38 30.20 -30.12
CA GLY A 805 7.19 29.37 -31.02
C GLY A 805 7.48 27.96 -30.51
N LYS A 806 7.47 27.75 -29.18
CA LYS A 806 7.67 26.42 -28.56
C LYS A 806 6.45 25.51 -28.74
N TYR A 807 5.25 26.08 -28.84
CA TYR A 807 3.99 25.36 -28.87
C TYR A 807 3.29 25.44 -30.22
N LEU A 808 3.89 26.12 -31.20
CA LEU A 808 3.29 26.41 -32.50
C LEU A 808 2.74 25.16 -33.22
N SER A 809 3.43 24.03 -33.12
CA SER A 809 3.03 22.76 -33.75
C SER A 809 1.86 22.06 -33.06
N GLU A 810 1.47 22.51 -31.86
CA GLU A 810 0.44 21.88 -31.04
C GLU A 810 -0.88 22.65 -31.07
N ILE A 811 -0.89 23.90 -31.54
CA ILE A 811 -2.07 24.76 -31.61
C ILE A 811 -3.08 24.15 -32.60
N SER A 812 -4.33 24.02 -32.18
CA SER A 812 -5.39 23.48 -33.04
C SER A 812 -5.73 24.45 -34.17
N TRP A 813 -6.09 23.91 -35.34
CA TRP A 813 -6.84 24.66 -36.34
C TRP A 813 -8.21 25.11 -35.78
N GLU A 814 -8.83 26.09 -36.44
CA GLU A 814 -10.10 26.72 -36.02
C GLU A 814 -9.98 27.45 -34.67
N THR A 815 -8.79 28.00 -34.36
CA THR A 815 -8.55 28.76 -33.12
C THR A 815 -7.84 30.09 -33.36
N GLU A 816 -7.99 31.00 -32.40
CA GLU A 816 -7.29 32.27 -32.36
C GLU A 816 -6.08 32.20 -31.44
N VAL A 817 -5.04 32.95 -31.78
CA VAL A 817 -3.85 33.12 -30.96
C VAL A 817 -3.59 34.61 -30.72
N TRP A 818 -3.44 34.97 -29.45
CA TRP A 818 -3.09 36.31 -29.03
C TRP A 818 -1.75 36.33 -28.30
N VAL A 819 -0.95 37.38 -28.53
CA VAL A 819 0.36 37.54 -27.89
C VAL A 819 0.39 38.90 -27.19
N ALA A 820 0.57 38.89 -25.87
CA ALA A 820 0.52 40.09 -25.03
C ALA A 820 1.60 41.12 -25.39
N GLU A 821 2.78 40.68 -25.83
CA GLU A 821 3.87 41.54 -26.36
C GLU A 821 3.42 42.39 -27.56
N THR A 822 2.50 41.89 -28.38
CA THR A 822 1.95 42.61 -29.55
C THR A 822 0.41 42.67 -29.46
N PRO A 823 -0.14 43.43 -28.50
CA PRO A 823 -1.52 43.26 -28.03
C PRO A 823 -2.58 43.71 -29.04
N THR A 824 -2.19 44.46 -30.08
CA THR A 824 -3.08 44.98 -31.12
C THR A 824 -3.37 44.01 -32.26
N HIS A 825 -2.70 42.85 -32.28
CA HIS A 825 -2.79 41.87 -33.37
C HIS A 825 -3.35 40.55 -32.86
N LEU A 826 -4.04 39.83 -33.74
CA LEU A 826 -4.57 38.49 -33.52
C LEU A 826 -4.10 37.59 -34.66
N ILE A 827 -3.78 36.34 -34.36
CA ILE A 827 -3.35 35.34 -35.35
C ILE A 827 -4.45 34.30 -35.45
N HIS A 828 -4.99 34.13 -36.64
CA HIS A 828 -6.04 33.16 -36.92
C HIS A 828 -5.44 31.88 -37.52
N PHE A 829 -5.67 30.73 -36.89
CA PHE A 829 -5.22 29.42 -37.36
C PHE A 829 -6.34 28.73 -38.14
N ASP A 830 -6.62 29.20 -39.37
CA ASP A 830 -7.59 28.56 -40.27
C ASP A 830 -7.46 29.01 -41.74
N GLY A 831 -8.36 28.53 -42.61
CA GLY A 831 -8.35 28.64 -44.06
C GLY A 831 -9.08 29.83 -44.72
N GLU A 832 -9.56 29.60 -45.94
CA GLU A 832 -9.80 30.57 -47.04
C GLU A 832 -10.73 31.76 -46.76
N GLN A 833 -11.46 31.77 -45.64
CA GLN A 833 -12.45 32.80 -45.27
C GLN A 833 -11.85 34.22 -45.16
N PHE A 834 -10.54 34.34 -44.91
CA PHE A 834 -9.85 35.61 -44.65
C PHE A 834 -8.75 35.96 -45.67
N LEU A 835 -8.71 35.29 -46.83
CA LEU A 835 -7.67 35.50 -47.84
C LEU A 835 -7.96 36.74 -48.71
N GLY A 836 -7.23 37.84 -48.49
CA GLY A 836 -7.29 39.05 -49.32
C GLY A 836 -6.23 40.09 -48.92
N PRO A 837 -5.97 41.11 -49.76
CA PRO A 837 -5.07 42.21 -49.40
C PRO A 837 -5.59 43.00 -48.19
N TYR A 838 -4.69 43.43 -47.30
CA TYR A 838 -5.01 44.32 -46.17
C TYR A 838 -5.08 45.81 -46.58
N GLU A 839 -4.91 46.11 -47.87
CA GLU A 839 -4.91 47.46 -48.46
C GLU A 839 -6.10 47.67 -49.40
#